data_AF-A0A8T5C5K4-F1
#
_entry.id   AF-A0A8T5C5K4-F1
#
_cell.length_a   1.000
_cell.length_b   1.000
_cell.length_c   1.000
_cell.angle_alpha   90.00
_cell.angle_beta   90.00
_cell.angle_gamma   90.00
#
_symmetry.space_group_name_H-M   'P 1'
#
loop_
_entity.id
_entity.type
_entity.pdbx_description
1 polymer ?
#
loop_
_entity_poly.entity_id
_entity_poly.type
_entity_poly.pdbx_seq_one_letter_code
_entity_poly.pdbx_strand_id
1 'polypeptide(L)'
;MTEDAPPAVIYAKWATRLPNPEHAQAIQAVLYDENVGFDEERFEAFERWRAAADIPTVVYYIRDPLGNTYDRIKDEVDSTWMWTKSRLRKVCEWTRDGGATYQSLVDPETIPQCTVRETQLLKNKTSGQSYEPHVCNTGPVAEQFERVWSAYEDFQTVEGKIDERDLMLAKFYLRDTVSRFSRLVALLEQSNVYRANHGKATTLSGRIGALRQMHSDLTGDAQAGGGALQQAIYELEDLAELLNDPDNQAWKRGAVLSAMLQVTDNDEGLIIVAPDEPEAKALEADLYINRRKFWVEAEERVTICTPNSINIESPADHLLLYGPPKYEDRWILRSPHGANVSVLAYPHELGLLFSQASSLNHAVEAATPRQIPPEGPEDTGRILASIAEELPRTPLSAEEDRNKPPTVACSDLDGVQISIPDADSVEKGEISGSQTFKGHEQADQNKRDRVNSLIERSLAKFGQASGRYTPSSTGGGETSSSQSEWERRDVDGCIELIGQDGYRMANKPEKTVEVVRLDAEVRVSKEMSKVIEGEIVVSVRDRMEIRSHVERQLFDMGEAEVVVKANKWKDHLAREIERRGDTFEEFKQRIEQTGIEPKGDGAYRNWYHGTITMPKARDSLYYITEAYDLDEVQGELEVCWTANRTIRRVKNALINKWLDQAQADLLSKAADVDDLIDNDFDLDIRLSDFEKVDDEGEDLVLVHQIKEIRHGVTVPHSYLGTWRTP
;
A
#
# COMPACT_ATOMS: atom_id res chain seq x y z
N MET A 1 -43.07 -7.75 -30.27
CA MET A 1 -42.67 -6.75 -29.27
C MET A 1 -43.91 -5.91 -28.97
N THR A 2 -44.42 -5.97 -27.75
CA THR A 2 -45.53 -5.12 -27.31
C THR A 2 -44.98 -3.74 -27.00
N GLU A 3 -45.55 -2.70 -27.60
CA GLU A 3 -45.13 -1.28 -27.55
C GLU A 3 -45.11 -0.65 -26.13
N ASP A 4 -45.50 -1.39 -25.08
CA ASP A 4 -45.68 -0.90 -23.70
C ASP A 4 -44.63 -1.39 -22.68
N ALA A 5 -43.59 -2.13 -23.08
CA ALA A 5 -42.53 -2.53 -22.14
C ALA A 5 -41.49 -1.41 -21.97
N PRO A 6 -41.13 -1.00 -20.74
CA PRO A 6 -40.09 0.00 -20.54
C PRO A 6 -38.76 -0.49 -21.15
N PRO A 7 -37.95 0.40 -21.76
CA PRO A 7 -36.69 0.02 -22.37
C PRO A 7 -35.83 -0.72 -21.36
N ALA A 8 -35.47 -1.98 -21.63
CA ALA A 8 -34.52 -2.68 -20.80
C ALA A 8 -33.12 -2.09 -21.06
N VAL A 9 -32.61 -1.34 -20.08
CA VAL A 9 -31.27 -0.77 -20.08
C VAL A 9 -30.37 -1.69 -19.27
N ILE A 10 -29.24 -2.12 -19.84
CA ILE A 10 -28.23 -2.84 -19.08
C ILE A 10 -27.08 -1.89 -18.76
N TYR A 11 -26.83 -1.72 -17.46
CA TYR A 11 -25.65 -1.04 -16.95
C TYR A 11 -24.51 -2.04 -16.78
N ALA A 12 -23.51 -1.98 -17.66
CA ALA A 12 -22.40 -2.94 -17.68
C ALA A 12 -21.27 -2.57 -16.71
N LYS A 13 -21.57 -2.01 -15.52
CA LYS A 13 -20.54 -1.78 -14.47
C LYS A 13 -20.01 -3.08 -13.88
N TRP A 14 -20.78 -4.17 -13.97
CA TRP A 14 -20.48 -5.45 -13.28
C TRP A 14 -20.58 -6.70 -14.16
N ALA A 15 -20.89 -6.57 -15.44
CA ALA A 15 -21.13 -7.71 -16.32
C ALA A 15 -19.81 -8.22 -16.92
N THR A 16 -19.11 -9.10 -16.19
CA THR A 16 -18.13 -10.03 -16.80
C THR A 16 -18.80 -11.08 -17.67
N ARG A 17 -20.14 -11.19 -17.61
CA ARG A 17 -20.96 -12.11 -18.39
C ARG A 17 -22.01 -11.33 -19.18
N LEU A 18 -21.97 -11.45 -20.50
CA LEU A 18 -23.00 -10.92 -21.39
C LEU A 18 -24.29 -11.73 -21.22
N PRO A 19 -25.48 -11.10 -21.20
CA PRO A 19 -26.75 -11.80 -21.12
C PRO A 19 -26.92 -12.85 -22.21
N ASN A 20 -27.61 -13.95 -21.86
CA ASN A 20 -27.98 -14.97 -22.84
C ASN A 20 -28.82 -14.35 -23.98
N PRO A 21 -28.72 -14.88 -25.21
CA PRO A 21 -29.40 -14.32 -26.39
C PRO A 21 -30.92 -14.11 -26.22
N GLU A 22 -31.58 -14.99 -25.47
CA GLU A 22 -33.03 -14.90 -25.19
C GLU A 22 -33.42 -13.65 -24.40
N HIS A 23 -32.54 -13.17 -23.51
CA HIS A 23 -32.75 -11.93 -22.74
C HIS A 23 -32.19 -10.70 -23.48
N ALA A 24 -31.25 -10.91 -24.40
CA ALA A 24 -30.60 -9.84 -25.12
C ALA A 24 -31.53 -9.11 -26.11
N GLN A 25 -32.50 -9.83 -26.69
CA GLN A 25 -33.50 -9.28 -27.63
C GLN A 25 -34.43 -8.23 -27.00
N ALA A 26 -34.50 -8.14 -25.67
CA ALA A 26 -35.31 -7.13 -24.98
C ALA A 26 -34.53 -5.83 -24.71
N ILE A 27 -33.21 -5.83 -24.92
CA ILE A 27 -32.31 -4.72 -24.57
C ILE A 27 -32.36 -3.65 -25.66
N GLN A 28 -32.66 -2.42 -25.29
CA GLN A 28 -32.67 -1.28 -26.22
C GLN A 28 -31.45 -0.37 -26.07
N ALA A 29 -30.77 -0.41 -24.92
CA ALA A 29 -29.57 0.38 -24.71
C ALA A 29 -28.57 -0.32 -23.78
N VAL A 30 -27.28 -0.19 -24.09
CA VAL A 30 -26.19 -0.65 -23.24
C VAL A 30 -25.34 0.52 -22.81
N LEU A 31 -25.07 0.60 -21.50
CA LEU A 31 -24.12 1.54 -20.92
C LEU A 31 -22.79 0.81 -20.72
N TYR A 32 -21.80 1.09 -21.58
CA TYR A 32 -20.47 0.47 -21.55
C TYR A 32 -19.52 1.34 -20.71
N ASP A 33 -19.00 0.79 -19.60
CA ASP A 33 -18.01 1.46 -18.75
C ASP A 33 -16.61 0.91 -19.01
N GLU A 34 -15.67 1.77 -19.42
CA GLU A 34 -14.27 1.41 -19.64
C GLU A 34 -13.57 0.83 -18.40
N ASN A 35 -14.10 1.08 -17.19
CA ASN A 35 -13.55 0.57 -15.93
C ASN A 35 -13.37 -0.94 -15.84
N VAL A 36 -14.11 -1.72 -16.61
CA VAL A 36 -14.11 -3.17 -16.44
C VAL A 36 -12.87 -3.83 -17.05
N GLY A 37 -11.90 -3.04 -17.52
CA GLY A 37 -10.68 -3.50 -18.19
C GLY A 37 -10.97 -3.78 -19.65
N PHE A 38 -10.32 -3.01 -20.54
CA PHE A 38 -10.35 -3.31 -21.96
C PHE A 38 -9.50 -4.56 -22.22
N ASP A 39 -10.14 -5.57 -22.78
CA ASP A 39 -9.50 -6.75 -23.35
C ASP A 39 -10.04 -6.90 -24.77
N GLU A 40 -9.14 -7.12 -25.73
CA GLU A 40 -9.49 -7.16 -27.15
C GLU A 40 -10.45 -8.30 -27.45
N GLU A 41 -10.21 -9.49 -26.87
CA GLU A 41 -11.11 -10.64 -27.01
C GLU A 41 -12.50 -10.34 -26.43
N ARG A 42 -12.53 -9.62 -25.31
CA ARG A 42 -13.77 -9.22 -24.64
C ARG A 42 -14.53 -8.16 -25.43
N PHE A 43 -13.84 -7.16 -25.97
CA PHE A 43 -14.47 -6.12 -26.79
C PHE A 43 -15.08 -6.75 -28.05
N GLU A 44 -14.35 -7.65 -28.72
CA GLU A 44 -14.89 -8.42 -29.84
C GLU A 44 -16.07 -9.31 -29.45
N ALA A 45 -16.04 -9.92 -28.26
CA ALA A 45 -17.16 -10.71 -27.76
C ALA A 45 -18.40 -9.84 -27.50
N PHE A 46 -18.20 -8.63 -26.98
CA PHE A 46 -19.25 -7.63 -26.80
C PHE A 46 -19.84 -7.18 -28.14
N GLU A 47 -19.01 -6.86 -29.12
CA GLU A 47 -19.41 -6.49 -30.48
C GLU A 47 -20.24 -7.59 -31.15
N ARG A 48 -19.74 -8.83 -31.12
CA ARG A 48 -20.45 -10.00 -31.66
C ARG A 48 -21.80 -10.21 -30.99
N TRP A 49 -21.85 -10.05 -29.68
CA TRP A 49 -23.09 -10.16 -28.91
C TRP A 49 -24.07 -9.03 -29.24
N ARG A 50 -23.60 -7.78 -29.30
CA ARG A 50 -24.39 -6.59 -29.68
C ARG A 50 -25.02 -6.78 -31.06
N ALA A 51 -24.22 -7.21 -32.03
CA ALA A 51 -24.67 -7.46 -33.40
C ALA A 51 -25.67 -8.63 -33.47
N ALA A 52 -25.42 -9.72 -32.75
CA ALA A 52 -26.33 -10.88 -32.73
C ALA A 52 -27.67 -10.58 -32.03
N ALA A 53 -27.66 -9.66 -31.05
CA ALA A 53 -28.84 -9.25 -30.31
C ALA A 53 -29.61 -8.07 -30.93
N ASP A 54 -29.09 -7.47 -32.00
CA ASP A 54 -29.65 -6.30 -32.69
C ASP A 54 -29.89 -5.09 -31.75
N ILE A 55 -28.92 -4.82 -30.87
CA ILE A 55 -29.04 -3.74 -29.88
C ILE A 55 -28.80 -2.39 -30.56
N PRO A 56 -29.78 -1.45 -30.51
CA PRO A 56 -29.73 -0.25 -31.32
C PRO A 56 -28.81 0.84 -30.75
N THR A 57 -28.65 0.92 -29.42
CA THR A 57 -27.93 2.03 -28.77
C THR A 57 -26.87 1.53 -27.79
N VAL A 58 -25.67 2.12 -27.87
CA VAL A 58 -24.60 1.94 -26.88
C VAL A 58 -24.09 3.31 -26.44
N VAL A 59 -24.00 3.53 -25.13
CA VAL A 59 -23.40 4.73 -24.53
C VAL A 59 -22.08 4.32 -23.90
N TYR A 60 -20.99 4.90 -24.39
CA TYR A 60 -19.64 4.63 -23.90
C TYR A 60 -19.22 5.66 -22.85
N TYR A 61 -18.82 5.19 -21.67
CA TYR A 61 -18.20 5.98 -20.61
C TYR A 61 -16.68 5.84 -20.72
N ILE A 62 -16.06 6.83 -21.36
CA ILE A 62 -14.63 6.85 -21.71
C ILE A 62 -13.89 7.79 -20.77
N ARG A 63 -12.77 7.33 -20.23
CA ARG A 63 -11.91 8.07 -19.30
C ARG A 63 -10.74 8.70 -20.02
N ASP A 64 -10.12 7.93 -20.91
CA ASP A 64 -8.97 8.36 -21.68
C ASP A 64 -9.36 8.57 -23.15
N PRO A 65 -9.45 9.83 -23.64
CA PRO A 65 -9.71 10.12 -25.05
C PRO A 65 -8.53 9.76 -25.98
N LEU A 66 -7.46 9.18 -25.44
CA LEU A 66 -6.34 8.61 -26.17
C LEU A 66 -6.19 7.10 -25.89
N GLY A 67 -7.12 6.51 -25.14
CA GLY A 67 -7.09 5.09 -24.77
C GLY A 67 -7.58 4.17 -25.90
N ASN A 68 -7.23 2.90 -25.81
CA ASN A 68 -7.58 1.87 -26.80
C ASN A 68 -9.09 1.78 -27.05
N THR A 69 -9.91 1.96 -26.00
CA THR A 69 -11.38 1.96 -26.12
C THR A 69 -11.86 3.09 -27.02
N TYR A 70 -11.40 4.32 -26.80
CA TYR A 70 -11.78 5.48 -27.62
C TYR A 70 -11.30 5.31 -29.07
N ASP A 71 -10.07 4.85 -29.26
CA ASP A 71 -9.49 4.65 -30.58
C ASP A 71 -10.29 3.68 -31.45
N ARG A 72 -10.95 2.69 -30.84
CA ARG A 72 -11.83 1.74 -31.55
C ARG A 72 -13.17 2.35 -31.95
N ILE A 73 -13.78 3.16 -31.09
CA ILE A 73 -15.16 3.62 -31.28
C ILE A 73 -15.28 5.02 -31.87
N LYS A 74 -14.21 5.82 -31.87
CA LYS A 74 -14.25 7.22 -32.36
C LYS A 74 -14.78 7.38 -33.79
N ASP A 75 -14.60 6.36 -34.63
CA ASP A 75 -15.09 6.35 -36.02
C ASP A 75 -16.52 5.79 -36.13
N GLU A 76 -17.03 5.13 -35.08
CA GLU A 76 -18.39 4.58 -34.99
C GLU A 76 -19.39 5.52 -34.29
N VAL A 77 -18.90 6.46 -33.48
CA VAL A 77 -19.76 7.33 -32.68
C VAL A 77 -19.87 8.71 -33.35
N ASP A 78 -21.07 9.07 -33.81
CA ASP A 78 -21.35 10.38 -34.45
C ASP A 78 -20.99 11.58 -33.56
N SER A 79 -20.98 11.42 -32.22
CA SER A 79 -20.53 12.45 -31.28
C SER A 79 -20.11 11.89 -29.91
N THR A 80 -18.97 12.34 -29.40
CA THR A 80 -18.53 12.09 -28.02
C THR A 80 -18.88 13.30 -27.15
N TRP A 81 -19.54 13.07 -26.01
CA TRP A 81 -20.00 14.15 -25.12
C TRP A 81 -19.25 14.13 -23.80
N MET A 82 -18.55 15.22 -23.49
CA MET A 82 -17.93 15.41 -22.19
C MET A 82 -18.74 16.39 -21.33
N TRP A 83 -18.93 16.03 -20.05
CA TRP A 83 -19.46 16.95 -19.05
C TRP A 83 -18.43 18.03 -18.74
N THR A 84 -18.57 19.18 -19.39
CA THR A 84 -17.70 20.33 -19.12
C THR A 84 -17.97 20.94 -17.75
N LYS A 85 -16.95 21.56 -17.16
CA LYS A 85 -17.06 22.29 -15.89
C LYS A 85 -18.19 23.34 -15.93
N SER A 86 -18.27 24.11 -17.02
CA SER A 86 -19.30 25.13 -17.23
C SER A 86 -20.70 24.55 -17.32
N ARG A 87 -20.87 23.37 -17.94
CA ARG A 87 -22.17 22.66 -18.00
C ARG A 87 -22.55 22.09 -16.64
N LEU A 88 -21.62 21.43 -15.94
CA LEU A 88 -21.89 20.88 -14.61
C LEU A 88 -22.28 21.98 -13.62
N ARG A 89 -21.67 23.17 -13.66
CA ARG A 89 -22.06 24.33 -12.83
C ARG A 89 -23.47 24.86 -13.13
N LYS A 90 -23.96 24.69 -14.36
CA LYS A 90 -25.34 25.10 -14.72
C LYS A 90 -26.37 24.12 -14.20
N VAL A 91 -26.04 22.83 -14.13
CA VAL A 91 -26.97 21.77 -13.74
C VAL A 91 -26.89 21.48 -12.24
N CYS A 92 -25.73 21.66 -11.62
CA CYS A 92 -25.47 21.43 -10.20
C CYS A 92 -25.29 22.76 -9.46
N GLU A 93 -26.22 23.07 -8.57
CA GLU A 93 -26.06 24.07 -7.52
C GLU A 93 -25.72 23.38 -6.20
N TRP A 94 -24.92 24.02 -5.35
CA TRP A 94 -24.49 23.45 -4.08
C TRP A 94 -25.06 24.29 -2.95
N THR A 95 -25.81 23.64 -2.05
CA THR A 95 -26.30 24.28 -0.82
C THR A 95 -25.12 24.58 0.13
N ARG A 96 -25.32 25.49 1.08
CA ARG A 96 -24.28 25.82 2.09
C ARG A 96 -23.86 24.61 2.93
N ASP A 97 -24.74 23.62 3.07
CA ASP A 97 -24.50 22.40 3.83
C ASP A 97 -23.87 21.28 2.97
N GLY A 98 -23.48 21.58 1.72
CA GLY A 98 -22.80 20.65 0.81
C GLY A 98 -23.72 19.72 0.02
N GLY A 99 -25.03 19.78 0.22
CA GLY A 99 -26.00 19.03 -0.58
C GLY A 99 -26.15 19.57 -1.99
N ALA A 100 -26.13 18.68 -2.99
CA ALA A 100 -26.37 19.03 -4.38
C ALA A 100 -27.86 19.33 -4.62
N THR A 101 -28.16 20.45 -5.26
CA THR A 101 -29.46 20.79 -5.83
C THR A 101 -29.33 20.82 -7.34
N TYR A 102 -30.10 20.00 -8.03
CA TYR A 102 -30.06 19.89 -9.48
C TYR A 102 -31.13 20.79 -10.11
N GLN A 103 -30.76 21.57 -11.14
CA GLN A 103 -31.75 22.36 -11.87
C GLN A 103 -32.72 21.45 -12.65
N SER A 104 -34.00 21.85 -12.63
CA SER A 104 -35.22 21.22 -13.16
C SER A 104 -35.18 20.77 -14.64
N LEU A 105 -34.34 19.79 -14.98
CA LEU A 105 -34.41 19.10 -16.29
C LEU A 105 -35.04 17.70 -16.18
N VAL A 106 -35.20 17.18 -14.95
CA VAL A 106 -35.74 15.84 -14.65
C VAL A 106 -36.52 15.93 -13.33
N ASP A 107 -37.64 15.22 -13.24
CA ASP A 107 -38.52 15.20 -12.04
C ASP A 107 -37.69 14.80 -10.81
N PRO A 108 -37.70 15.58 -9.70
CA PRO A 108 -36.93 15.28 -8.49
C PRO A 108 -37.12 13.86 -7.94
N GLU A 109 -38.29 13.23 -8.19
CA GLU A 109 -38.57 11.86 -7.79
C GLU A 109 -37.83 10.80 -8.65
N THR A 110 -37.28 11.18 -9.79
CA THR A 110 -36.60 10.28 -10.75
C THR A 110 -35.06 10.40 -10.74
N ILE A 111 -34.50 11.35 -10.00
CA ILE A 111 -33.05 11.48 -9.84
C ILE A 111 -32.58 10.50 -8.76
N PRO A 112 -31.71 9.52 -9.07
CA PRO A 112 -31.13 8.65 -8.06
C PRO A 112 -30.42 9.48 -6.98
N GLN A 113 -30.61 9.13 -5.71
CA GLN A 113 -29.87 9.79 -4.63
C GLN A 113 -28.37 9.58 -4.84
N CYS A 114 -27.62 10.67 -5.03
CA CYS A 114 -26.18 10.60 -5.08
C CYS A 114 -25.63 10.22 -3.70
N THR A 115 -24.69 9.28 -3.70
CA THR A 115 -23.89 8.98 -2.50
C THR A 115 -23.04 10.19 -2.11
N VAL A 116 -22.56 10.22 -0.86
CA VAL A 116 -21.60 11.24 -0.38
C VAL A 116 -20.37 11.31 -1.30
N ARG A 117 -19.89 10.14 -1.73
CA ARG A 117 -18.77 9.98 -2.65
C ARG A 117 -19.01 10.67 -4.00
N GLU A 118 -20.13 10.36 -4.65
CA GLU A 118 -20.49 10.94 -5.95
C GLU A 118 -20.70 12.46 -5.87
N THR A 119 -21.30 12.91 -4.77
CA THR A 119 -21.49 14.32 -4.44
C THR A 119 -20.13 15.04 -4.40
N GLN A 120 -19.14 14.47 -3.71
CA GLN A 120 -17.81 15.06 -3.61
C GLN A 120 -17.04 15.03 -4.95
N LEU A 121 -17.13 13.94 -5.73
CA LEU A 121 -16.54 13.86 -7.09
C LEU A 121 -17.10 14.96 -8.01
N LEU A 122 -18.43 15.15 -8.00
CA LEU A 122 -19.09 16.20 -8.78
C LEU A 122 -18.69 17.59 -8.31
N LYS A 123 -18.54 17.79 -6.99
CA LYS A 123 -18.08 19.05 -6.41
C LYS A 123 -16.66 19.40 -6.84
N ASN A 124 -15.73 18.44 -6.77
CA ASN A 124 -14.36 18.61 -7.24
C ASN A 124 -14.34 18.95 -8.74
N LYS A 125 -15.11 18.21 -9.56
CA LYS A 125 -15.19 18.43 -11.00
C LYS A 125 -15.80 19.80 -11.38
N THR A 126 -16.85 20.25 -10.68
CA THR A 126 -17.46 21.58 -10.90
C THR A 126 -16.56 22.74 -10.45
N SER A 127 -15.79 22.53 -9.39
CA SER A 127 -14.86 23.52 -8.83
C SER A 127 -13.59 23.64 -9.67
N GLY A 128 -13.19 22.54 -10.30
CA GLY A 128 -11.93 22.37 -11.02
C GLY A 128 -10.79 21.98 -10.08
N GLN A 129 -9.67 21.58 -10.67
CA GLN A 129 -8.50 21.10 -9.93
C GLN A 129 -7.34 22.10 -10.05
N SER A 130 -6.59 22.27 -8.97
CA SER A 130 -5.28 22.93 -9.00
C SER A 130 -4.20 21.89 -9.24
N TYR A 131 -3.16 22.24 -10.01
CA TYR A 131 -2.05 21.34 -10.29
C TYR A 131 -0.73 21.97 -9.85
N GLU A 132 0.04 21.23 -9.06
CA GLU A 132 1.35 21.64 -8.58
C GLU A 132 2.41 20.58 -8.95
N PRO A 133 3.30 20.86 -9.93
CA PRO A 133 4.46 20.00 -10.16
C PRO A 133 5.51 20.25 -9.08
N HIS A 134 5.92 19.20 -8.39
CA HIS A 134 6.96 19.21 -7.37
C HIS A 134 8.24 18.64 -7.94
N VAL A 135 9.20 19.51 -8.20
CA VAL A 135 10.47 19.12 -8.81
C VAL A 135 11.46 18.70 -7.72
N CYS A 136 11.86 17.43 -7.74
CA CYS A 136 12.88 16.87 -6.87
C CYS A 136 14.26 17.03 -7.53
N ASN A 137 14.88 18.20 -7.37
CA ASN A 137 16.18 18.56 -7.96
C ASN A 137 17.32 18.72 -6.94
N THR A 138 17.09 18.45 -5.66
CA THR A 138 18.12 18.61 -4.62
C THR A 138 18.40 17.32 -3.87
N GLY A 139 19.68 17.09 -3.55
CA GLY A 139 20.15 15.96 -2.77
C GLY A 139 20.85 14.88 -3.61
N PRO A 140 21.53 13.92 -2.95
CA PRO A 140 22.39 12.94 -3.60
C PRO A 140 21.66 12.08 -4.64
N VAL A 141 20.39 11.73 -4.40
CA VAL A 141 19.59 10.95 -5.35
C VAL A 141 19.26 11.75 -6.61
N ALA A 142 18.89 13.03 -6.46
CA ALA A 142 18.61 13.89 -7.61
C ALA A 142 19.86 14.11 -8.47
N GLU A 143 20.99 14.41 -7.81
CA GLU A 143 22.30 14.53 -8.48
C GLU A 143 22.70 13.25 -9.21
N GLN A 144 22.44 12.08 -8.60
CA GLN A 144 22.75 10.80 -9.23
C GLN A 144 21.82 10.48 -10.41
N PHE A 145 20.53 10.84 -10.33
CA PHE A 145 19.63 10.74 -11.48
C PHE A 145 20.08 11.63 -12.66
N GLU A 146 20.61 12.82 -12.39
CA GLU A 146 21.18 13.68 -13.44
C GLU A 146 22.38 13.02 -14.11
N ARG A 147 23.28 12.38 -13.35
CA ARG A 147 24.42 11.62 -13.91
C ARG A 147 23.97 10.44 -14.76
N VAL A 148 23.01 9.65 -14.25
CA VAL A 148 22.41 8.54 -15.00
C VAL A 148 21.79 9.03 -16.31
N TRP A 149 21.05 10.15 -16.27
CA TRP A 149 20.43 10.71 -17.46
C TRP A 149 21.45 11.24 -18.46
N SER A 150 22.49 11.93 -17.99
CA SER A 150 23.61 12.39 -18.83
C SER A 150 24.33 11.21 -19.50
N ALA A 151 24.59 10.13 -18.75
CA ALA A 151 25.21 8.92 -19.30
C ALA A 151 24.31 8.23 -20.33
N TYR A 152 22.99 8.25 -20.13
CA TYR A 152 22.02 7.79 -21.12
C TYR A 152 22.05 8.63 -22.41
N GLU A 153 22.12 9.96 -22.31
CA GLU A 153 22.19 10.86 -23.48
C GLU A 153 23.49 10.68 -24.27
N ASP A 154 24.61 10.49 -23.57
CA ASP A 154 25.90 10.15 -24.18
C ASP A 154 25.81 8.81 -24.91
N PHE A 155 25.21 7.79 -24.27
CA PHE A 155 24.99 6.49 -24.90
C PHE A 155 24.07 6.59 -26.13
N GLN A 156 22.98 7.34 -26.06
CA GLN A 156 22.09 7.59 -27.20
C GLN A 156 22.83 8.28 -28.36
N THR A 157 23.75 9.19 -28.06
CA THR A 157 24.57 9.86 -29.08
C THR A 157 25.54 8.89 -29.76
N VAL A 158 26.12 7.96 -29.01
CA VAL A 158 27.01 6.91 -29.53
C VAL A 158 26.22 5.90 -30.36
N GLU A 159 25.08 5.44 -29.85
CA GLU A 159 24.18 4.53 -30.54
C GLU A 159 23.71 5.12 -31.88
N GLY A 160 23.30 6.39 -31.91
CA GLY A 160 22.86 7.03 -33.16
C GLY A 160 23.96 7.21 -34.21
N LYS A 161 25.25 7.08 -33.84
CA LYS A 161 26.38 7.11 -34.77
C LYS A 161 26.74 5.73 -35.31
N ILE A 162 26.55 4.69 -34.50
CA ILE A 162 26.88 3.31 -34.83
C ILE A 162 25.70 2.65 -35.57
N ASP A 163 24.47 2.95 -35.15
CA ASP A 163 23.21 2.46 -35.72
C ASP A 163 23.07 0.93 -35.74
N GLU A 164 23.56 0.29 -34.67
CA GLU A 164 23.49 -1.18 -34.50
C GLU A 164 22.26 -1.61 -33.70
N ARG A 165 21.65 -2.73 -34.12
CA ARG A 165 20.40 -3.23 -33.51
C ARG A 165 20.56 -3.56 -32.03
N ASP A 166 21.69 -4.14 -31.63
CA ASP A 166 21.93 -4.51 -30.24
C ASP A 166 22.06 -3.27 -29.34
N LEU A 167 22.65 -2.19 -29.85
CA LEU A 167 22.73 -0.90 -29.16
C LEU A 167 21.35 -0.22 -29.06
N MET A 168 20.53 -0.30 -30.12
CA MET A 168 19.13 0.17 -30.07
C MET A 168 18.37 -0.53 -28.95
N LEU A 169 18.46 -1.86 -28.85
CA LEU A 169 17.79 -2.64 -27.82
C LEU A 169 18.28 -2.26 -26.42
N ALA A 170 19.60 -2.14 -26.23
CA ALA A 170 20.19 -1.69 -24.98
C ALA A 170 19.71 -0.28 -24.60
N LYS A 171 19.59 0.64 -25.57
CA LYS A 171 19.11 2.02 -25.34
C LYS A 171 17.66 2.03 -24.86
N PHE A 172 16.78 1.28 -25.52
CA PHE A 172 15.39 1.18 -25.08
C PHE A 172 15.29 0.58 -23.67
N TYR A 173 16.05 -0.46 -23.40
CA TYR A 173 16.03 -1.14 -22.10
C TYR A 173 16.63 -0.27 -20.99
N LEU A 174 17.70 0.50 -21.28
CA LEU A 174 18.30 1.46 -20.37
C LEU A 174 17.29 2.56 -20.02
N ARG A 175 16.66 3.18 -21.03
CA ARG A 175 15.63 4.21 -20.83
C ARG A 175 14.46 3.72 -19.98
N ASP A 176 13.93 2.51 -20.26
CA ASP A 176 12.85 1.93 -19.46
C ASP A 176 13.30 1.63 -18.03
N THR A 177 14.57 1.25 -17.84
CA THR A 177 15.14 1.01 -16.51
C THR A 177 15.24 2.31 -15.72
N VAL A 178 15.81 3.39 -16.30
CA VAL A 178 15.86 4.72 -15.66
C VAL A 178 14.45 5.20 -15.29
N SER A 179 13.48 5.06 -16.20
CA SER A 179 12.07 5.46 -15.94
C SER A 179 11.40 4.64 -14.83
N ARG A 180 11.86 3.44 -14.52
CA ARG A 180 11.31 2.64 -13.41
C ARG A 180 11.97 2.97 -12.09
N PHE A 181 13.28 3.23 -12.11
CA PHE A 181 13.97 3.79 -10.96
C PHE A 181 13.38 5.16 -10.57
N SER A 182 13.03 6.02 -11.53
CA SER A 182 12.42 7.34 -11.26
C SER A 182 11.02 7.26 -10.63
N ARG A 183 10.37 6.09 -10.74
CA ARG A 183 9.04 5.77 -10.21
C ARG A 183 9.07 4.92 -8.95
N LEU A 184 10.24 4.61 -8.41
CA LEU A 184 10.42 3.83 -7.19
C LEU A 184 9.86 4.60 -5.98
N VAL A 185 8.84 4.06 -5.30
CA VAL A 185 8.12 4.74 -4.20
C VAL A 185 8.66 4.35 -2.82
N ALA A 186 9.00 3.08 -2.67
CA ALA A 186 9.57 2.50 -1.46
C ALA A 186 11.09 2.35 -1.57
N LEU A 187 11.75 1.87 -0.51
CA LEU A 187 13.15 1.44 -0.61
C LEU A 187 13.32 0.39 -1.71
N LEU A 188 14.44 0.44 -2.43
CA LEU A 188 14.70 -0.46 -3.56
C LEU A 188 14.65 -1.95 -3.15
N GLU A 189 15.14 -2.29 -1.96
CA GLU A 189 15.02 -3.62 -1.38
C GLU A 189 13.55 -4.09 -1.31
N GLN A 190 12.66 -3.26 -0.76
CA GLN A 190 11.24 -3.58 -0.63
C GLN A 190 10.58 -3.70 -2.00
N SER A 191 10.86 -2.78 -2.92
CA SER A 191 10.38 -2.87 -4.31
C SER A 191 10.81 -4.19 -4.98
N ASN A 192 12.06 -4.61 -4.81
CA ASN A 192 12.56 -5.87 -5.37
C ASN A 192 11.83 -7.09 -4.81
N VAL A 193 11.63 -7.15 -3.48
CA VAL A 193 10.90 -8.24 -2.81
C VAL A 193 9.47 -8.34 -3.37
N TYR A 194 8.76 -7.22 -3.41
CA TYR A 194 7.37 -7.20 -3.89
C TYR A 194 7.24 -7.52 -5.38
N ARG A 195 8.13 -7.00 -6.22
CA ARG A 195 8.13 -7.30 -7.67
C ARG A 195 8.39 -8.77 -7.97
N ALA A 196 9.28 -9.41 -7.21
CA ALA A 196 9.57 -10.84 -7.34
C ALA A 196 8.33 -11.69 -7.03
N ASN A 197 7.59 -11.33 -5.98
CA ASN A 197 6.54 -12.21 -5.41
C ASN A 197 5.13 -11.93 -5.96
N HIS A 198 4.77 -10.67 -6.26
CA HIS A 198 3.39 -10.27 -6.57
C HIS A 198 3.04 -10.17 -8.07
N GLY A 199 4.00 -10.40 -8.98
CA GLY A 199 3.70 -10.25 -10.41
C GLY A 199 4.66 -10.92 -11.39
N LYS A 200 5.63 -11.72 -10.90
CA LYS A 200 6.79 -12.18 -11.71
C LYS A 200 7.41 -11.02 -12.51
N ALA A 201 7.36 -9.80 -11.97
CA ALA A 201 7.89 -8.64 -12.63
C ALA A 201 9.40 -8.60 -12.43
N THR A 202 10.15 -8.23 -13.45
CA THR A 202 11.60 -8.12 -13.34
C THR A 202 11.95 -7.11 -12.26
N THR A 203 12.71 -7.55 -11.24
CA THR A 203 13.22 -6.70 -10.16
C THR A 203 14.12 -5.61 -10.74
N LEU A 204 14.17 -4.44 -10.10
CA LEU A 204 14.98 -3.32 -10.58
C LEU A 204 16.47 -3.68 -10.62
N SER A 205 16.95 -4.40 -9.59
CA SER A 205 18.32 -4.95 -9.60
C SER A 205 18.53 -6.01 -10.69
N GLY A 206 17.52 -6.84 -10.99
CA GLY A 206 17.55 -7.78 -12.10
C GLY A 206 17.66 -7.09 -13.46
N ARG A 207 17.13 -5.88 -13.61
CA ARG A 207 17.27 -5.10 -14.84
C ARG A 207 18.68 -4.58 -15.05
N ILE A 208 19.37 -4.16 -13.99
CA ILE A 208 20.81 -3.84 -14.06
C ILE A 208 21.59 -5.09 -14.50
N GLY A 209 21.26 -6.26 -13.94
CA GLY A 209 21.82 -7.55 -14.39
C GLY A 209 21.60 -7.83 -15.89
N ALA A 210 20.40 -7.57 -16.40
CA ALA A 210 20.09 -7.71 -17.82
C ALA A 210 20.88 -6.73 -18.71
N LEU A 211 21.08 -5.48 -18.27
CA LEU A 211 21.93 -4.52 -18.98
C LEU A 211 23.40 -4.97 -19.03
N ARG A 212 23.93 -5.54 -17.93
CA ARG A 212 25.28 -6.14 -17.90
C ARG A 212 25.41 -7.32 -18.87
N GLN A 213 24.37 -8.14 -18.97
CA GLN A 213 24.33 -9.22 -19.94
C GLN A 213 24.33 -8.68 -21.38
N MET A 214 23.45 -7.70 -21.69
CA MET A 214 23.43 -7.05 -23.00
C MET A 214 24.79 -6.44 -23.35
N HIS A 215 25.47 -5.79 -22.40
CA HIS A 215 26.81 -5.24 -22.59
C HIS A 215 27.84 -6.33 -22.92
N SER A 216 27.79 -7.47 -22.21
CA SER A 216 28.70 -8.59 -22.42
C SER A 216 28.47 -9.30 -23.77
N ASP A 217 27.23 -9.28 -24.26
CA ASP A 217 26.82 -9.89 -25.52
C ASP A 217 27.08 -9.00 -26.75
N LEU A 218 27.52 -7.75 -26.56
CA LEU A 218 27.89 -6.87 -27.68
C LEU A 218 29.07 -7.48 -28.46
N THR A 219 28.89 -7.58 -29.77
CA THR A 219 29.91 -8.09 -30.71
C THR A 219 30.00 -7.21 -31.96
N GLY A 220 31.08 -7.34 -32.74
CA GLY A 220 31.26 -6.57 -33.96
C GLY A 220 31.32 -5.06 -33.72
N ASP A 221 30.67 -4.28 -34.60
CA ASP A 221 30.67 -2.82 -34.52
C ASP A 221 29.91 -2.30 -33.29
N ALA A 222 28.98 -3.08 -32.74
CA ALA A 222 28.26 -2.74 -31.51
C ALA A 222 29.19 -2.63 -30.29
N GLN A 223 30.35 -3.31 -30.28
CA GLN A 223 31.33 -3.21 -29.18
C GLN A 223 31.88 -1.79 -29.02
N ALA A 224 31.90 -0.98 -30.08
CA ALA A 224 32.32 0.41 -30.00
C ALA A 224 31.39 1.25 -29.11
N GLY A 225 30.13 0.84 -28.93
CA GLY A 225 29.17 1.45 -28.00
C GLY A 225 29.25 0.92 -26.56
N GLY A 226 30.00 -0.16 -26.32
CA GLY A 226 30.04 -0.85 -25.02
C GLY A 226 30.53 0.03 -23.88
N GLY A 227 31.55 0.87 -24.11
CA GLY A 227 32.08 1.75 -23.08
C GLY A 227 31.06 2.76 -22.54
N ALA A 228 30.23 3.33 -23.43
CA ALA A 228 29.17 4.27 -23.02
C ALA A 228 28.02 3.55 -22.29
N LEU A 229 27.66 2.35 -22.73
CA LEU A 229 26.69 1.50 -22.02
C LEU A 229 27.18 1.12 -20.62
N GLN A 230 28.46 0.75 -20.49
CA GLN A 230 29.08 0.39 -19.22
C GLN A 230 29.09 1.56 -18.23
N GLN A 231 29.33 2.79 -18.71
CA GLN A 231 29.25 3.98 -17.84
C GLN A 231 27.83 4.17 -17.30
N ALA A 232 26.80 4.08 -18.16
CA ALA A 232 25.42 4.22 -17.72
C ALA A 232 25.01 3.11 -16.73
N ILE A 233 25.56 1.90 -16.87
CA ILE A 233 25.37 0.81 -15.91
C ILE A 233 25.98 1.16 -14.55
N TYR A 234 27.21 1.71 -14.51
CA TYR A 234 27.83 2.11 -13.24
C TYR A 234 27.05 3.22 -12.53
N GLU A 235 26.59 4.24 -13.26
CA GLU A 235 25.78 5.30 -12.65
C GLU A 235 24.44 4.77 -12.09
N LEU A 236 23.86 3.75 -12.73
CA LEU A 236 22.66 3.07 -12.23
C LEU A 236 22.92 2.22 -10.98
N GLU A 237 24.11 1.63 -10.86
CA GLU A 237 24.53 0.87 -9.68
C GLU A 237 24.72 1.80 -8.48
N ASP A 238 25.42 2.92 -8.69
CA ASP A 238 25.59 3.96 -7.67
C ASP A 238 24.23 4.53 -7.23
N LEU A 239 23.30 4.73 -8.18
CA LEU A 239 21.92 5.11 -7.86
C LEU A 239 21.22 4.04 -7.02
N ALA A 240 21.35 2.76 -7.39
CA ALA A 240 20.72 1.67 -6.65
C ALA A 240 21.23 1.57 -5.19
N GLU A 241 22.51 1.83 -4.95
CA GLU A 241 23.07 1.90 -3.61
C GLU A 241 22.46 3.05 -2.79
N LEU A 242 22.35 4.24 -3.38
CA LEU A 242 21.73 5.40 -2.71
C LEU A 242 20.24 5.19 -2.39
N LEU A 243 19.52 4.47 -3.24
CA LEU A 243 18.08 4.18 -3.08
C LEU A 243 17.78 3.04 -2.11
N ASN A 244 18.80 2.24 -1.77
CA ASN A 244 18.72 1.24 -0.71
C ASN A 244 19.04 1.83 0.67
N ASP A 245 19.66 3.00 0.75
CA ASP A 245 19.99 3.63 2.03
C ASP A 245 18.71 4.14 2.72
N PRO A 246 18.28 3.53 3.85
CA PRO A 246 17.08 3.94 4.56
C PRO A 246 17.21 5.32 5.21
N ASP A 247 18.42 5.85 5.36
CA ASP A 247 18.66 7.19 5.91
C ASP A 247 18.64 8.26 4.81
N ASN A 248 18.75 7.85 3.54
CA ASN A 248 18.67 8.75 2.40
C ASN A 248 17.21 9.07 2.03
N GLN A 249 16.72 10.20 2.55
CA GLN A 249 15.36 10.69 2.32
C GLN A 249 15.26 11.86 1.33
N ALA A 250 16.38 12.28 0.75
CA ALA A 250 16.46 13.41 -0.17
C ALA A 250 16.06 13.03 -1.61
N TRP A 251 14.87 12.44 -1.75
CA TRP A 251 14.26 12.03 -3.01
C TRP A 251 12.74 12.04 -2.89
N LYS A 252 12.02 11.64 -3.95
CA LYS A 252 10.55 11.71 -4.02
C LYS A 252 9.85 11.07 -2.81
N ARG A 253 10.40 10.00 -2.23
CA ARG A 253 9.91 9.38 -0.99
C ARG A 253 9.82 10.38 0.18
N GLY A 254 10.84 11.22 0.38
CA GLY A 254 10.81 12.26 1.41
C GLY A 254 9.69 13.29 1.20
N ALA A 255 9.37 13.62 -0.06
CA ALA A 255 8.24 14.49 -0.38
C ALA A 255 6.90 13.82 -0.07
N VAL A 256 6.75 12.52 -0.35
CA VAL A 256 5.56 11.74 0.06
C VAL A 256 5.38 11.75 1.57
N LEU A 257 6.44 11.47 2.33
CA LEU A 257 6.38 11.46 3.80
C LEU A 257 6.03 12.85 4.36
N SER A 258 6.57 13.91 3.75
CA SER A 258 6.26 15.30 4.13
C SER A 258 4.79 15.64 3.85
N ALA A 259 4.28 15.21 2.69
CA ALA A 259 2.88 15.36 2.32
C ALA A 259 1.95 14.65 3.30
N MET A 260 2.25 13.38 3.63
CA MET A 260 1.47 12.60 4.60
C MET A 260 1.43 13.26 5.98
N LEU A 261 2.57 13.80 6.45
CA LEU A 261 2.60 14.49 7.74
C LEU A 261 1.76 15.77 7.70
N GLN A 262 1.87 16.55 6.62
CA GLN A 262 1.13 17.80 6.48
C GLN A 262 -0.39 17.56 6.53
N VAL A 263 -0.90 16.57 5.82
CA VAL A 263 -2.34 16.27 5.82
C VAL A 263 -2.81 15.68 7.15
N THR A 264 -1.95 14.89 7.82
CA THR A 264 -2.21 14.35 9.16
C THR A 264 -2.32 15.47 10.20
N ASP A 265 -1.42 16.46 10.15
CA ASP A 265 -1.43 17.61 11.05
C ASP A 265 -2.59 18.59 10.78
N ASN A 266 -3.12 18.62 9.55
CA ASN A 266 -4.17 19.56 9.12
C ASN A 266 -5.59 18.95 9.12
N ASP A 267 -5.74 17.68 9.49
CA ASP A 267 -7.01 16.93 9.36
C ASP A 267 -7.57 16.87 7.92
N GLU A 268 -6.68 16.77 6.92
CA GLU A 268 -7.04 16.69 5.49
C GLU A 268 -6.85 15.26 4.95
N GLY A 269 -7.60 14.90 3.90
CA GLY A 269 -7.43 13.63 3.20
C GLY A 269 -6.38 13.68 2.09
N LEU A 270 -5.66 12.58 1.89
CA LEU A 270 -4.66 12.41 0.82
C LEU A 270 -4.82 11.07 0.10
N ILE A 271 -4.86 11.10 -1.23
CA ILE A 271 -4.71 9.91 -2.07
C ILE A 271 -3.32 9.93 -2.71
N ILE A 272 -2.54 8.89 -2.49
CA ILE A 272 -1.25 8.65 -3.16
C ILE A 272 -1.47 7.64 -4.27
N VAL A 273 -1.14 8.00 -5.50
CA VAL A 273 -1.21 7.12 -6.66
C VAL A 273 0.19 6.59 -6.98
N ALA A 274 0.43 5.35 -6.60
CA ALA A 274 1.62 4.58 -6.95
C ALA A 274 1.56 4.10 -8.41
N PRO A 275 2.71 3.87 -9.07
CA PRO A 275 2.76 3.55 -10.51
C PRO A 275 2.25 2.15 -10.87
N ASP A 276 2.29 1.20 -9.93
CA ASP A 276 1.79 -0.17 -10.07
C ASP A 276 1.51 -0.79 -8.69
N GLU A 277 0.83 -1.93 -8.68
CA GLU A 277 0.44 -2.64 -7.45
C GLU A 277 1.63 -3.07 -6.59
N PRO A 278 2.74 -3.64 -7.15
CA PRO A 278 3.93 -3.94 -6.35
C PRO A 278 4.51 -2.73 -5.62
N GLU A 279 4.56 -1.54 -6.24
CA GLU A 279 5.06 -0.34 -5.57
C GLU A 279 4.10 0.20 -4.51
N ALA A 280 2.78 0.10 -4.73
CA ALA A 280 1.79 0.46 -3.73
C ALA A 280 1.97 -0.38 -2.45
N LYS A 281 2.08 -1.70 -2.61
CA LYS A 281 2.31 -2.64 -1.50
C LYS A 281 3.68 -2.45 -0.85
N ALA A 282 4.71 -2.20 -1.66
CA ALA A 282 6.05 -1.94 -1.14
C ALA A 282 6.09 -0.66 -0.29
N LEU A 283 5.36 0.41 -0.68
CA LEU A 283 5.27 1.64 0.11
C LEU A 283 4.56 1.39 1.44
N GLU A 284 3.42 0.69 1.43
CA GLU A 284 2.68 0.37 2.66
C GLU A 284 3.54 -0.47 3.62
N ALA A 285 4.22 -1.49 3.09
CA ALA A 285 5.14 -2.32 3.87
C ALA A 285 6.30 -1.49 4.45
N ASP A 286 6.92 -0.64 3.64
CA ASP A 286 8.00 0.24 4.07
C ASP A 286 7.56 1.23 5.17
N LEU A 287 6.38 1.85 5.02
CA LEU A 287 5.78 2.70 6.05
C LEU A 287 5.54 1.94 7.35
N TYR A 288 5.07 0.70 7.24
CA TYR A 288 4.81 -0.13 8.40
C TYR A 288 6.12 -0.61 9.08
N ILE A 289 7.13 -1.01 8.33
CA ILE A 289 8.43 -1.50 8.86
C ILE A 289 9.20 -0.34 9.49
N ASN A 290 9.35 0.76 8.75
CA ASN A 290 10.28 1.83 9.10
C ASN A 290 9.62 3.00 9.84
N ARG A 291 8.29 3.11 9.79
CA ARG A 291 7.51 4.27 10.28
C ARG A 291 6.20 3.90 10.97
N ARG A 292 6.08 2.68 11.52
CA ARG A 292 4.86 2.11 12.14
C ARG A 292 3.99 3.10 12.93
N LYS A 293 4.58 3.81 13.89
CA LYS A 293 3.83 4.77 14.75
C LYS A 293 3.19 5.89 13.98
N PHE A 294 3.89 6.43 12.98
CA PHE A 294 3.39 7.48 12.12
C PHE A 294 2.34 6.95 11.16
N TRP A 295 2.57 5.77 10.56
CA TRP A 295 1.61 5.17 9.65
C TRP A 295 0.24 4.93 10.30
N VAL A 296 0.22 4.43 11.54
CA VAL A 296 -1.03 4.19 12.30
C VAL A 296 -1.80 5.48 12.61
N GLU A 297 -1.11 6.63 12.63
CA GLU A 297 -1.76 7.94 12.75
C GLU A 297 -2.27 8.46 11.39
N ALA A 298 -1.53 8.18 10.32
CA ALA A 298 -1.79 8.69 8.98
C ALA A 298 -2.80 7.85 8.17
N GLU A 299 -2.93 6.54 8.42
CA GLU A 299 -3.70 5.62 7.57
C GLU A 299 -5.21 5.95 7.51
N GLU A 300 -5.76 6.60 8.54
CA GLU A 300 -7.15 7.09 8.54
C GLU A 300 -7.39 8.23 7.53
N ARG A 301 -6.32 8.91 7.08
CA ARG A 301 -6.39 10.07 6.18
C ARG A 301 -5.66 9.85 4.86
N VAL A 302 -4.79 8.83 4.78
CA VAL A 302 -3.94 8.57 3.63
C VAL A 302 -4.35 7.25 2.97
N THR A 303 -4.81 7.35 1.73
CA THR A 303 -5.12 6.19 0.89
C THR A 303 -4.01 5.99 -0.14
N ILE A 304 -3.42 4.80 -0.19
CA ILE A 304 -2.45 4.41 -1.22
C ILE A 304 -3.18 3.55 -2.25
N CYS A 305 -3.12 3.95 -3.52
CA CYS A 305 -3.80 3.25 -4.60
C CYS A 305 -2.97 3.24 -5.89
N THR A 306 -3.49 2.60 -6.92
CA THR A 306 -2.90 2.57 -8.26
C THR A 306 -3.84 3.28 -9.25
N PRO A 307 -3.36 3.57 -10.48
CA PRO A 307 -4.21 3.95 -11.60
C PRO A 307 -5.51 3.15 -11.73
N ASN A 308 -5.46 1.85 -11.49
CA ASN A 308 -6.58 0.95 -11.69
C ASN A 308 -7.57 0.98 -10.51
N SER A 309 -7.10 1.22 -9.29
CA SER A 309 -7.93 1.21 -8.09
C SER A 309 -8.48 2.57 -7.66
N ILE A 310 -7.92 3.71 -8.12
CA ILE A 310 -8.40 5.05 -7.72
C ILE A 310 -9.92 5.24 -7.87
N ASN A 311 -10.56 4.55 -8.82
CA ASN A 311 -11.99 4.67 -9.13
C ASN A 311 -12.93 4.02 -8.13
N ILE A 312 -12.42 3.24 -7.19
CA ILE A 312 -13.21 2.73 -6.07
C ILE A 312 -13.01 3.58 -4.81
N GLU A 313 -11.98 4.43 -4.79
CA GLU A 313 -11.62 5.25 -3.63
C GLU A 313 -12.54 6.45 -3.44
N SER A 314 -12.71 6.84 -2.18
CA SER A 314 -13.40 8.07 -1.80
C SER A 314 -12.54 9.28 -2.16
N PRO A 315 -13.11 10.38 -2.70
CA PRO A 315 -12.35 11.60 -2.95
C PRO A 315 -11.74 12.15 -1.67
N ALA A 316 -10.57 12.74 -1.82
CA ALA A 316 -9.81 13.42 -0.79
C ALA A 316 -9.60 14.90 -1.14
N ASP A 317 -9.01 15.65 -0.22
CA ASP A 317 -8.62 17.05 -0.46
C ASP A 317 -7.45 17.11 -1.46
N HIS A 318 -6.49 16.19 -1.30
CA HIS A 318 -5.26 16.14 -2.08
C HIS A 318 -5.10 14.82 -2.84
N LEU A 319 -4.59 14.90 -4.07
CA LEU A 319 -4.19 13.77 -4.91
C LEU A 319 -2.72 13.92 -5.27
N LEU A 320 -1.87 12.97 -4.86
CA LEU A 320 -0.44 12.97 -5.14
C LEU A 320 -0.11 11.87 -6.15
N LEU A 321 0.43 12.27 -7.31
CA LEU A 321 0.93 11.37 -8.34
C LEU A 321 2.42 11.15 -8.17
N TYR A 322 2.84 9.89 -7.99
CA TYR A 322 4.24 9.54 -7.84
C TYR A 322 4.94 9.42 -9.19
N GLY A 323 5.35 10.56 -9.75
CA GLY A 323 5.85 10.62 -11.13
C GLY A 323 4.78 11.06 -12.11
N PRO A 324 5.19 11.47 -13.33
CA PRO A 324 4.27 11.55 -14.44
C PRO A 324 3.65 10.17 -14.70
N PRO A 325 2.32 10.11 -14.93
CA PRO A 325 1.65 8.84 -15.19
C PRO A 325 2.20 8.16 -16.44
N LYS A 326 2.01 6.83 -16.51
CA LYS A 326 2.28 6.09 -17.75
C LYS A 326 1.37 6.60 -18.86
N TYR A 327 1.74 6.29 -20.10
CA TYR A 327 0.96 6.70 -21.27
C TYR A 327 -0.51 6.27 -21.15
N GLU A 328 -0.76 5.00 -20.81
CA GLU A 328 -2.10 4.43 -20.62
C GLU A 328 -2.88 5.01 -19.40
N ASP A 329 -2.17 5.58 -18.43
CA ASP A 329 -2.74 6.05 -17.15
C ASP A 329 -2.86 7.58 -17.09
N ARG A 330 -2.50 8.29 -18.17
CA ARG A 330 -2.49 9.77 -18.20
C ARG A 330 -3.83 10.42 -17.89
N TRP A 331 -4.94 9.69 -18.08
CA TRP A 331 -6.29 10.15 -17.73
C TRP A 331 -6.41 10.54 -16.26
N ILE A 332 -5.57 9.98 -15.37
CA ILE A 332 -5.54 10.29 -13.93
C ILE A 332 -5.26 11.77 -13.69
N LEU A 333 -4.52 12.43 -14.58
CA LEU A 333 -4.32 13.87 -14.52
C LEU A 333 -5.63 14.66 -14.54
N ARG A 334 -6.78 14.06 -14.92
CA ARG A 334 -8.10 14.71 -14.93
C ARG A 334 -9.08 14.07 -13.96
N SER A 335 -8.57 13.24 -13.06
CA SER A 335 -9.37 12.46 -12.13
C SER A 335 -9.86 13.33 -10.99
N PRO A 336 -11.19 13.49 -10.76
CA PRO A 336 -11.73 14.43 -9.78
C PRO A 336 -11.62 13.96 -8.31
N HIS A 337 -10.71 13.02 -8.02
CA HIS A 337 -10.54 12.42 -6.70
C HIS A 337 -9.77 13.32 -5.73
N GLY A 338 -9.08 14.37 -6.20
CA GLY A 338 -8.50 15.42 -5.36
C GLY A 338 -8.73 16.80 -5.95
N ALA A 339 -8.99 17.79 -5.10
CA ALA A 339 -9.09 19.17 -5.54
C ALA A 339 -7.70 19.76 -5.85
N ASN A 340 -6.70 19.37 -5.06
CA ASN A 340 -5.31 19.74 -5.25
C ASN A 340 -4.50 18.54 -5.76
N VAL A 341 -3.94 18.65 -6.97
CA VAL A 341 -3.19 17.59 -7.62
C VAL A 341 -1.69 17.91 -7.60
N SER A 342 -0.92 17.16 -6.83
CA SER A 342 0.53 17.29 -6.75
C SER A 342 1.21 16.21 -7.60
N VAL A 343 2.14 16.58 -8.46
CA VAL A 343 2.89 15.62 -9.30
C VAL A 343 4.37 15.67 -8.95
N LEU A 344 4.90 14.60 -8.35
CA LEU A 344 6.33 14.51 -8.02
C LEU A 344 7.14 14.16 -9.27
N ALA A 345 8.16 14.95 -9.64
CA ALA A 345 8.97 14.68 -10.82
C ALA A 345 10.45 15.05 -10.60
N TYR A 346 11.36 14.24 -11.13
CA TYR A 346 12.75 14.65 -11.34
C TYR A 346 12.83 15.57 -12.58
N PRO A 347 13.90 16.38 -12.73
CA PRO A 347 14.06 17.27 -13.88
C PRO A 347 13.88 16.57 -15.24
N HIS A 348 14.48 15.39 -15.43
CA HIS A 348 14.38 14.61 -16.67
C HIS A 348 12.95 14.12 -17.00
N GLU A 349 12.04 14.10 -16.03
CA GLU A 349 10.65 13.66 -16.20
C GLU A 349 9.69 14.80 -16.60
N LEU A 350 10.11 16.06 -16.48
CA LEU A 350 9.26 17.23 -16.78
C LEU A 350 8.83 17.27 -18.24
N GLY A 351 9.70 16.87 -19.17
CA GLY A 351 9.36 16.75 -20.59
C GLY A 351 8.27 15.71 -20.86
N LEU A 352 8.28 14.60 -20.12
CA LEU A 352 7.21 13.59 -20.19
C LEU A 352 5.91 14.16 -19.65
N LEU A 353 5.92 14.83 -18.49
CA LEU A 353 4.73 15.45 -17.92
C LEU A 353 4.10 16.48 -18.88
N PHE A 354 4.94 17.33 -19.50
CA PHE A 354 4.52 18.29 -20.51
C PHE A 354 3.81 17.59 -21.68
N SER A 355 4.45 16.55 -22.23
CA SER A 355 3.93 15.81 -23.37
C SER A 355 2.61 15.12 -23.05
N GLN A 356 2.47 14.49 -21.87
CA GLN A 356 1.23 13.82 -21.46
C GLN A 356 0.09 14.82 -21.27
N ALA A 357 0.33 15.92 -20.55
CA ALA A 357 -0.69 16.94 -20.31
C ALA A 357 -1.15 17.62 -21.61
N SER A 358 -0.21 17.99 -22.48
CA SER A 358 -0.49 18.58 -23.80
C SER A 358 -1.31 17.63 -24.69
N SER A 359 -0.87 16.38 -24.80
CA SER A 359 -1.58 15.37 -25.62
C SER A 359 -2.99 15.13 -25.11
N LEU A 360 -3.16 15.01 -23.79
CA LEU A 360 -4.46 14.80 -23.16
C LEU A 360 -5.39 16.00 -23.38
N ASN A 361 -4.88 17.23 -23.24
CA ASN A 361 -5.66 18.43 -23.54
C ASN A 361 -6.13 18.44 -25.00
N HIS A 362 -5.23 18.24 -25.96
CA HIS A 362 -5.59 18.21 -27.38
C HIS A 362 -6.62 17.12 -27.70
N ALA A 363 -6.50 15.94 -27.10
CA ALA A 363 -7.44 14.86 -27.29
C ALA A 363 -8.84 15.19 -26.75
N VAL A 364 -8.92 15.83 -25.58
CA VAL A 364 -10.18 16.31 -25.01
C VAL A 364 -10.84 17.35 -25.91
N GLU A 365 -10.04 18.26 -26.47
CA GLU A 365 -10.52 19.27 -27.41
C GLU A 365 -11.05 18.64 -28.70
N ALA A 366 -10.35 17.64 -29.24
CA ALA A 366 -10.75 16.92 -30.45
C ALA A 366 -12.01 16.07 -30.23
N ALA A 367 -12.10 15.41 -29.07
CA ALA A 367 -13.22 14.53 -28.74
C ALA A 367 -14.51 15.29 -28.38
N THR A 368 -14.42 16.57 -28.01
CA THR A 368 -15.59 17.36 -27.59
C THR A 368 -16.01 18.32 -28.70
N PRO A 369 -17.06 18.03 -29.49
CA PRO A 369 -17.49 18.89 -30.59
C PRO A 369 -17.91 20.27 -30.06
N ARG A 370 -17.12 21.30 -30.41
CA ARG A 370 -17.37 22.70 -30.05
C ARG A 370 -18.47 23.35 -30.90
N GLN A 371 -18.75 22.77 -32.09
CA GLN A 371 -19.81 23.17 -33.01
C GLN A 371 -20.38 21.92 -33.69
N ILE A 372 -21.71 21.87 -33.85
CA ILE A 372 -22.36 20.85 -34.68
C ILE A 372 -21.98 21.16 -36.14
N PRO A 373 -21.44 20.20 -36.93
CA PRO A 373 -21.18 20.42 -38.34
C PRO A 373 -22.47 20.84 -39.05
N PRO A 374 -22.43 21.81 -40.00
CA PRO A 374 -23.59 22.12 -40.80
C PRO A 374 -24.03 20.87 -41.58
N GLU A 375 -25.32 20.60 -41.53
CA GLU A 375 -26.02 19.42 -42.05
C GLU A 375 -25.38 18.83 -43.33
N GLY A 376 -24.78 17.64 -43.21
CA GLY A 376 -24.57 16.74 -44.34
C GLY A 376 -25.86 15.95 -44.63
N PRO A 377 -26.13 15.56 -45.88
CA PRO A 377 -27.45 15.12 -46.32
C PRO A 377 -27.83 13.66 -45.98
N GLU A 378 -27.24 13.01 -44.98
CA GLU A 378 -27.56 11.61 -44.64
C GLU A 378 -27.87 11.39 -43.14
N ASP A 379 -29.14 11.59 -42.80
CA ASP A 379 -30.05 10.73 -42.04
C ASP A 379 -29.76 10.11 -40.64
N THR A 380 -28.67 10.41 -39.90
CA THR A 380 -28.59 9.99 -38.46
C THR A 380 -28.57 11.13 -37.43
N GLY A 381 -28.33 12.38 -37.85
CA GLY A 381 -28.14 13.51 -36.94
C GLY A 381 -29.41 14.12 -36.29
N ARG A 382 -30.62 13.66 -36.62
CA ARG A 382 -31.87 14.37 -36.25
C ARG A 382 -32.23 14.31 -34.76
N ILE A 383 -31.87 13.25 -34.04
CA ILE A 383 -32.22 13.11 -32.61
C ILE A 383 -31.29 13.95 -31.71
N LEU A 384 -30.01 14.05 -32.07
CA LEU A 384 -29.03 14.83 -31.33
C LEU A 384 -29.06 16.31 -31.69
N ALA A 385 -29.40 16.67 -32.93
CA ALA A 385 -29.59 18.07 -33.33
C ALA A 385 -30.71 18.75 -32.52
N SER A 386 -31.83 18.07 -32.26
CA SER A 386 -32.93 18.61 -31.44
C SER A 386 -32.56 18.76 -29.96
N ILE A 387 -31.79 17.83 -29.38
CA ILE A 387 -31.30 17.93 -28.00
C ILE A 387 -30.22 19.02 -27.89
N ALA A 388 -29.40 19.20 -28.93
CA ALA A 388 -28.36 20.21 -28.99
C ALA A 388 -28.89 21.64 -29.31
N GLU A 389 -30.06 21.77 -29.94
CA GLU A 389 -30.75 23.04 -30.16
C GLU A 389 -31.35 23.62 -28.87
N GLU A 390 -31.78 22.78 -27.93
CA GLU A 390 -32.30 23.21 -26.61
C GLU A 390 -31.20 23.48 -25.57
N LEU A 391 -29.95 23.10 -25.85
CA LEU A 391 -28.81 23.37 -24.97
C LEU A 391 -28.28 24.80 -25.17
N PRO A 392 -28.10 25.60 -24.10
CA PRO A 392 -27.62 26.98 -24.22
C PRO A 392 -26.21 27.03 -24.81
N ARG A 393 -26.10 27.58 -26.03
CA ARG A 393 -24.85 27.81 -26.76
C ARG A 393 -23.89 28.66 -25.92
N THR A 394 -22.72 28.13 -25.58
CA THR A 394 -21.67 28.90 -24.89
C THR A 394 -21.07 29.89 -25.89
N PRO A 395 -21.09 31.21 -25.63
CA PRO A 395 -20.43 32.18 -26.51
C PRO A 395 -18.91 31.99 -26.47
N LEU A 396 -18.28 31.92 -27.65
CA LEU A 396 -16.83 31.87 -27.81
C LEU A 396 -16.21 33.24 -27.46
N SER A 397 -15.20 33.27 -26.59
CA SER A 397 -14.19 34.33 -26.63
C SER A 397 -13.04 33.86 -27.52
N ALA A 398 -13.16 34.11 -28.83
CA ALA A 398 -12.23 33.61 -29.83
C ALA A 398 -10.84 34.29 -29.81
N GLU A 399 -10.65 35.35 -29.02
CA GLU A 399 -9.42 36.16 -29.05
C GLU A 399 -8.34 35.69 -28.05
N GLU A 400 -8.65 34.88 -27.04
CA GLU A 400 -7.66 34.46 -26.02
C GLU A 400 -6.92 33.14 -26.32
N ASP A 401 -7.39 32.32 -27.27
CA ASP A 401 -6.93 30.93 -27.43
C ASP A 401 -5.69 30.73 -28.33
N ARG A 402 -5.25 31.72 -29.10
CA ARG A 402 -4.17 31.52 -30.10
C ARG A 402 -2.74 31.59 -29.54
N ASN A 403 -2.55 32.08 -28.31
CA ASN A 403 -1.23 32.30 -27.69
C ASN A 403 -1.04 31.54 -26.35
N LYS A 404 -1.91 30.57 -26.03
CA LYS A 404 -1.80 29.80 -24.78
C LYS A 404 -0.75 28.68 -24.92
N PRO A 405 0.04 28.39 -23.87
CA PRO A 405 0.91 27.22 -23.84
C PRO A 405 0.11 25.93 -24.05
N PRO A 406 0.69 24.86 -24.63
CA PRO A 406 -0.02 23.59 -24.88
C PRO A 406 -0.56 22.91 -23.61
N THR A 407 0.02 23.22 -22.46
CA THR A 407 -0.42 22.76 -21.14
C THR A 407 -1.53 23.60 -20.53
N VAL A 408 -2.00 24.67 -21.19
CA VAL A 408 -3.12 25.50 -20.71
C VAL A 408 -4.37 25.14 -21.50
N ALA A 409 -5.21 24.32 -20.89
CA ALA A 409 -6.50 23.94 -21.47
C ALA A 409 -7.44 25.15 -21.66
N CYS A 410 -8.30 25.08 -22.68
CA CYS A 410 -9.42 26.01 -22.87
C CYS A 410 -10.27 26.09 -21.58
N SER A 411 -10.62 27.30 -21.14
CA SER A 411 -11.28 27.53 -19.83
C SER A 411 -12.65 26.86 -19.69
N ASP A 412 -13.29 26.54 -20.82
CA ASP A 412 -14.58 25.86 -20.88
C ASP A 412 -14.47 24.33 -20.88
N LEU A 413 -13.27 23.76 -21.13
CA LEU A 413 -13.04 22.32 -21.12
C LEU A 413 -12.35 21.90 -19.82
N ASP A 414 -12.68 20.70 -19.35
CA ASP A 414 -12.11 20.09 -18.16
C ASP A 414 -10.72 19.51 -18.49
N GLY A 415 -9.75 20.38 -18.77
CA GLY A 415 -8.38 20.01 -19.13
C GLY A 415 -7.36 20.27 -18.02
N VAL A 416 -6.18 19.70 -18.20
CA VAL A 416 -5.06 19.74 -17.25
C VAL A 416 -4.33 21.07 -17.41
N GLN A 417 -4.15 21.81 -16.32
CA GLN A 417 -3.43 23.09 -16.31
C GLN A 417 -2.17 22.98 -15.44
N ILE A 418 -1.05 22.56 -16.03
CA ILE A 418 0.23 22.43 -15.31
C ILE A 418 1.19 23.54 -15.74
N SER A 419 1.65 24.32 -14.77
CA SER A 419 2.75 25.27 -14.92
C SER A 419 4.09 24.55 -14.75
N ILE A 420 4.65 24.08 -15.85
CA ILE A 420 5.97 23.41 -15.83
C ILE A 420 7.06 24.49 -15.75
N PRO A 421 7.98 24.39 -14.78
CA PRO A 421 9.05 25.36 -14.67
C PRO A 421 10.06 25.26 -15.81
N ASP A 422 10.64 26.40 -16.19
CA ASP A 422 11.66 26.47 -17.25
C ASP A 422 12.92 25.69 -16.84
N ALA A 423 13.51 24.95 -17.78
CA ALA A 423 14.68 24.09 -17.54
C ALA A 423 15.85 24.85 -16.90
N ASP A 424 16.14 26.06 -17.40
CA ASP A 424 17.18 26.94 -16.85
C ASP A 424 16.96 27.31 -15.38
N SER A 425 15.70 27.47 -14.95
CA SER A 425 15.37 27.80 -13.55
C SER A 425 15.45 26.57 -12.63
N VAL A 426 15.22 25.38 -13.17
CA VAL A 426 15.43 24.11 -12.46
C VAL A 426 16.91 23.83 -12.29
N GLU A 427 17.72 23.98 -13.34
CA GLU A 427 19.18 23.77 -13.34
C GLU A 427 19.92 24.78 -12.43
N LYS A 428 19.41 26.01 -12.32
CA LYS A 428 19.97 27.05 -11.42
C LYS A 428 19.53 26.90 -9.96
N GLY A 429 18.69 25.91 -9.64
CA GLY A 429 18.16 25.72 -8.29
C GLY A 429 17.25 26.85 -7.80
N GLU A 430 16.71 27.67 -8.70
CA GLU A 430 15.81 28.79 -8.37
C GLU A 430 14.44 28.29 -7.87
N ILE A 431 14.17 27.00 -8.07
CA ILE A 431 12.96 26.29 -7.68
C ILE A 431 13.38 25.17 -6.74
N SER A 432 13.08 25.33 -5.44
CA SER A 432 13.40 24.37 -4.40
C SER A 432 12.14 23.61 -3.97
N GLY A 433 12.20 22.28 -4.01
CA GLY A 433 11.09 21.36 -3.69
C GLY A 433 10.76 21.22 -2.20
N SER A 434 10.98 22.24 -1.38
CA SER A 434 10.88 22.13 0.09
C SER A 434 9.45 21.92 0.63
N GLN A 435 8.38 22.11 -0.15
CA GLN A 435 6.99 21.96 0.32
C GLN A 435 6.09 21.38 -0.78
N THR A 436 5.46 20.23 -0.50
CA THR A 436 4.59 19.50 -1.43
C THR A 436 3.16 20.07 -1.52
N PHE A 437 2.76 20.94 -0.59
CA PHE A 437 1.51 21.69 -0.68
C PHE A 437 1.72 23.13 -0.18
N LYS A 438 1.71 24.11 -1.08
CA LYS A 438 1.84 25.52 -0.71
C LYS A 438 0.52 26.01 -0.11
N GLY A 439 0.46 26.24 1.22
CA GLY A 439 -0.78 26.73 1.81
C GLY A 439 -0.79 27.15 3.28
N HIS A 440 0.09 26.63 4.14
CA HIS A 440 0.02 26.93 5.59
C HIS A 440 1.36 27.35 6.19
N GLU A 441 1.78 28.57 5.82
CA GLU A 441 2.84 29.31 6.50
C GLU A 441 2.38 29.70 7.92
N GLN A 442 2.60 28.87 8.94
CA GLN A 442 2.69 29.37 10.32
C GLN A 442 3.35 28.47 11.38
N ALA A 443 3.97 27.34 11.01
CA ALA A 443 4.67 26.50 12.00
C ALA A 443 5.93 25.81 11.44
N ASP A 444 6.74 26.54 10.67
CA ASP A 444 7.81 25.93 9.84
C ASP A 444 8.98 25.31 10.62
N GLN A 445 9.32 25.79 11.83
CA GLN A 445 10.47 25.25 12.56
C GLN A 445 10.13 23.97 13.34
N ASN A 446 9.02 23.98 14.12
CA ASN A 446 8.58 22.80 14.86
C ASN A 446 8.10 21.67 13.93
N LYS A 447 7.50 22.01 12.77
CA LYS A 447 7.16 21.00 11.76
C LYS A 447 8.42 20.43 11.12
N ARG A 448 9.42 21.23 10.76
CA ARG A 448 10.73 20.70 10.31
C ARG A 448 11.39 19.82 11.36
N ASP A 449 11.38 20.21 12.62
CA ASP A 449 12.01 19.42 13.69
C ASP A 449 11.22 18.13 13.96
N ARG A 450 9.89 18.12 13.77
CA ARG A 450 9.05 16.92 13.89
C ARG A 450 9.20 16.01 12.67
N VAL A 451 9.23 16.56 11.45
CA VAL A 451 9.62 15.89 10.21
C VAL A 451 11.01 15.28 10.39
N ASN A 452 11.99 16.05 10.83
CA ASN A 452 13.35 15.61 11.12
C ASN A 452 13.36 14.54 12.23
N SER A 453 12.52 14.63 13.27
CA SER A 453 12.44 13.60 14.33
C SER A 453 11.72 12.30 13.89
N LEU A 454 10.82 12.39 12.91
CA LEU A 454 10.22 11.24 12.22
C LEU A 454 11.20 10.67 11.18
N ILE A 455 12.06 11.50 10.61
CA ILE A 455 13.14 11.16 9.68
C ILE A 455 14.33 10.53 10.42
N GLU A 456 14.71 11.02 11.60
CA GLU A 456 15.87 10.60 12.42
C GLU A 456 15.58 9.38 13.32
N ARG A 457 14.36 8.84 13.32
CA ARG A 457 13.98 7.68 14.15
C ARG A 457 13.80 6.38 13.35
N SER A 458 14.60 6.19 12.30
CA SER A 458 14.82 4.90 11.64
C SER A 458 15.94 4.14 12.36
N LEU A 459 15.87 2.81 12.39
CA LEU A 459 16.83 1.89 13.02
C LEU A 459 16.72 1.74 14.55
N ALA A 460 15.50 1.51 15.05
CA ALA A 460 15.34 0.58 16.15
C ALA A 460 14.77 -0.72 15.58
N LYS A 461 15.69 -1.64 15.29
CA LYS A 461 15.50 -3.05 14.89
C LYS A 461 14.10 -3.57 15.20
N PHE A 462 13.47 -4.21 14.22
CA PHE A 462 12.19 -4.92 14.36
C PHE A 462 12.09 -5.78 15.64
N GLY A 463 13.23 -6.28 16.15
CA GLY A 463 13.34 -6.96 17.45
C GLY A 463 12.88 -6.12 18.66
N GLN A 464 13.26 -4.84 18.77
CA GLN A 464 12.81 -3.95 19.86
C GLN A 464 11.38 -3.41 19.66
N ALA A 465 10.95 -3.27 18.39
CA ALA A 465 9.64 -2.74 18.03
C ALA A 465 8.53 -3.80 17.96
N SER A 466 8.83 -5.08 18.19
CA SER A 466 7.87 -6.19 18.36
C SER A 466 7.03 -6.06 19.66
N GLY A 467 6.63 -4.84 19.99
CA GLY A 467 5.36 -4.60 20.65
C GLY A 467 5.38 -4.63 22.17
N ARG A 468 6.34 -3.97 22.82
CA ARG A 468 6.14 -3.50 24.19
C ARG A 468 5.98 -1.98 24.21
N TYR A 469 4.75 -1.51 23.99
CA TYR A 469 4.38 -0.20 24.51
C TYR A 469 4.08 -0.36 26.00
N THR A 470 4.80 0.40 26.83
CA THR A 470 4.50 0.50 28.25
C THR A 470 4.04 1.94 28.49
N PRO A 471 2.78 2.20 28.90
CA PRO A 471 2.30 3.55 29.09
C PRO A 471 3.14 4.27 30.14
N SER A 472 3.50 5.52 29.86
CA SER A 472 4.27 6.39 30.75
C SER A 472 3.37 6.98 31.83
N SER A 473 3.60 6.62 33.10
CA SER A 473 3.07 7.37 34.23
C SER A 473 3.91 8.64 34.43
N THR A 474 3.47 9.77 33.90
CA THR A 474 4.12 11.07 34.12
C THR A 474 3.85 11.55 35.55
N GLY A 475 4.83 11.35 36.42
CA GLY A 475 4.94 11.98 37.73
C GLY A 475 6.38 11.95 38.18
N GLY A 476 7.07 13.10 38.11
CA GLY A 476 8.46 13.23 38.53
C GLY A 476 8.63 12.84 40.00
N GLY A 477 9.36 11.77 40.23
CA GLY A 477 9.74 11.23 41.53
C GLY A 477 10.77 10.14 41.31
N GLU A 478 11.82 10.16 42.12
CA GLU A 478 13.01 9.32 42.09
C GLU A 478 12.80 7.89 41.54
N THR A 479 13.76 7.45 40.73
CA THR A 479 13.93 6.09 40.20
C THR A 479 13.75 5.05 41.30
N SER A 480 12.51 4.62 41.47
CA SER A 480 12.13 3.40 42.16
C SER A 480 11.54 2.48 41.11
N SER A 481 12.18 1.34 40.91
CA SER A 481 11.67 0.24 40.10
C SER A 481 10.30 -0.18 40.64
N SER A 482 9.23 0.35 40.06
CA SER A 482 7.86 -0.04 40.34
C SER A 482 7.55 -1.38 39.65
N GLN A 483 8.22 -2.44 40.10
CA GLN A 483 7.70 -3.81 39.97
C GLN A 483 6.28 -3.82 40.53
N SER A 484 5.33 -4.25 39.71
CA SER A 484 3.91 -4.21 40.05
C SER A 484 3.59 -5.06 41.29
N GLU A 485 2.63 -4.65 42.12
CA GLU A 485 2.16 -5.46 43.28
C GLU A 485 1.68 -6.88 42.89
N TRP A 486 1.38 -7.10 41.61
CA TRP A 486 1.04 -8.41 41.05
C TRP A 486 2.27 -9.31 40.81
N GLU A 487 3.42 -8.77 40.41
CA GLU A 487 4.68 -9.51 40.27
C GLU A 487 5.28 -9.89 41.63
N ARG A 488 4.86 -9.20 42.71
CA ARG A 488 5.20 -9.51 44.11
C ARG A 488 4.29 -10.56 44.76
N ARG A 489 3.30 -11.10 44.05
CA ARG A 489 2.52 -12.22 44.60
C ARG A 489 3.34 -13.49 44.53
N ASP A 490 3.70 -13.96 45.70
CA ASP A 490 4.23 -15.29 45.91
C ASP A 490 3.15 -16.33 45.62
N VAL A 491 3.54 -17.36 44.86
CA VAL A 491 2.68 -18.47 44.48
C VAL A 491 3.17 -19.70 45.23
N ASP A 492 2.38 -20.12 46.20
CA ASP A 492 2.63 -21.30 47.01
C ASP A 492 2.33 -22.60 46.27
N GLY A 493 3.00 -23.68 46.67
CA GLY A 493 2.72 -25.03 46.17
C GLY A 493 3.30 -25.33 44.79
N CYS A 494 4.29 -24.57 44.33
CA CYS A 494 4.94 -24.80 43.05
C CYS A 494 5.94 -25.96 43.11
N ILE A 495 6.29 -26.48 41.93
CA ILE A 495 7.38 -27.44 41.74
C ILE A 495 8.49 -26.71 41.01
N GLU A 496 9.70 -26.74 41.56
CA GLU A 496 10.93 -26.19 40.95
C GLU A 496 11.79 -27.33 40.41
N LEU A 497 12.10 -27.27 39.12
CA LEU A 497 13.03 -28.18 38.44
C LEU A 497 14.39 -27.49 38.34
N ILE A 498 15.45 -28.21 38.71
CA ILE A 498 16.84 -27.71 38.66
C ILE A 498 17.64 -28.59 37.70
N GLY A 499 18.20 -27.98 36.65
CA GLY A 499 19.05 -28.62 35.66
C GLY A 499 20.46 -28.92 36.19
N GLN A 500 21.17 -29.85 35.53
CA GLN A 500 22.57 -30.15 35.86
C GLN A 500 23.52 -28.96 35.67
N ASP A 501 23.18 -28.09 34.73
CA ASP A 501 23.83 -26.80 34.41
C ASP A 501 23.49 -25.68 35.41
N GLY A 502 22.62 -25.95 36.38
CA GLY A 502 22.23 -25.01 37.43
C GLY A 502 21.04 -24.13 37.08
N TYR A 503 20.52 -24.22 35.86
CA TYR A 503 19.31 -23.50 35.45
C TYR A 503 18.08 -24.00 36.21
N ARG A 504 17.14 -23.10 36.49
CA ARG A 504 15.96 -23.42 37.31
C ARG A 504 14.67 -22.94 36.68
N MET A 505 13.61 -23.73 36.80
CA MET A 505 12.27 -23.37 36.37
C MET A 505 11.25 -23.83 37.39
N ALA A 506 10.39 -22.91 37.85
CA ALA A 506 9.29 -23.23 38.75
C ALA A 506 7.95 -23.16 38.00
N ASN A 507 7.01 -24.05 38.32
CA ASN A 507 5.65 -23.94 37.80
C ASN A 507 4.64 -24.66 38.70
N LYS A 508 3.34 -24.47 38.45
CA LYS A 508 2.28 -25.20 39.17
C LYS A 508 2.29 -26.70 38.82
N PRO A 509 1.92 -27.60 39.75
CA PRO A 509 2.00 -29.06 39.57
C PRO A 509 1.26 -29.60 38.33
N GLU A 510 0.13 -28.97 37.97
CA GLU A 510 -0.73 -29.35 36.85
C GLU A 510 -0.26 -28.83 35.48
N LYS A 511 0.77 -27.98 35.44
CA LYS A 511 1.32 -27.48 34.18
C LYS A 511 2.19 -28.54 33.53
N THR A 512 2.20 -28.57 32.20
CA THR A 512 2.96 -29.57 31.44
C THR A 512 4.27 -29.00 30.93
N VAL A 513 5.28 -29.88 30.84
CA VAL A 513 6.57 -29.67 30.20
C VAL A 513 6.82 -30.78 29.19
N GLU A 514 7.58 -30.49 28.14
CA GLU A 514 7.97 -31.49 27.15
C GLU A 514 9.22 -32.24 27.62
N VAL A 515 9.11 -33.55 27.74
CA VAL A 515 10.21 -34.43 28.19
C VAL A 515 10.61 -35.36 27.06
N VAL A 516 11.91 -35.43 26.77
CA VAL A 516 12.47 -36.39 25.80
C VAL A 516 12.81 -37.69 26.53
N ARG A 517 12.16 -38.79 26.13
CA ARG A 517 12.47 -40.13 26.61
C ARG A 517 13.45 -40.81 25.67
N LEU A 518 14.69 -40.98 26.12
CA LEU A 518 15.76 -41.58 25.31
C LEU A 518 15.49 -43.07 25.00
N ASP A 519 14.80 -43.79 25.89
CA ASP A 519 14.46 -45.21 25.76
C ASP A 519 13.31 -45.46 24.79
N ALA A 520 12.30 -44.58 24.80
CA ALA A 520 11.15 -44.65 23.91
C ALA A 520 11.35 -43.88 22.60
N GLU A 521 12.43 -43.11 22.47
CA GLU A 521 12.74 -42.22 21.34
C GLU A 521 11.58 -41.28 20.98
N VAL A 522 10.84 -40.81 21.99
CA VAL A 522 9.64 -39.97 21.81
C VAL A 522 9.66 -38.80 22.80
N ARG A 523 9.27 -37.61 22.33
CA ARG A 523 8.92 -36.46 23.17
C ARG A 523 7.50 -36.63 23.72
N VAL A 524 7.34 -36.45 25.02
CA VAL A 524 6.05 -36.60 25.71
C VAL A 524 5.76 -35.36 26.55
N SER A 525 4.56 -34.81 26.42
CA SER A 525 4.07 -33.75 27.32
C SER A 525 3.71 -34.37 28.67
N LYS A 526 4.33 -33.90 29.75
CA LYS A 526 4.22 -34.47 31.10
C LYS A 526 3.93 -33.37 32.10
N GLU A 527 2.99 -33.60 33.02
CA GLU A 527 2.76 -32.67 34.13
C GLU A 527 4.01 -32.53 35.00
N MET A 528 4.28 -31.33 35.51
CA MET A 528 5.40 -31.02 36.41
C MET A 528 5.46 -31.97 37.61
N SER A 529 4.31 -32.35 38.15
CA SER A 529 4.19 -33.30 39.26
C SER A 529 4.69 -34.71 38.96
N LYS A 530 4.77 -35.07 37.68
CA LYS A 530 5.16 -36.41 37.22
C LYS A 530 6.62 -36.45 36.76
N VAL A 531 7.28 -35.30 36.55
CA VAL A 531 8.70 -35.22 36.12
C VAL A 531 9.58 -35.89 37.17
N ILE A 532 10.60 -36.65 36.73
CA ILE A 532 11.55 -37.33 37.61
C ILE A 532 12.99 -36.87 37.32
N GLU A 533 13.87 -37.02 38.31
CA GLU A 533 15.29 -36.74 38.15
C GLU A 533 15.91 -37.60 37.04
N GLY A 534 16.83 -37.02 36.28
CA GLY A 534 17.47 -37.64 35.12
C GLY A 534 16.73 -37.47 33.79
N GLU A 535 15.45 -37.07 33.79
CA GLU A 535 14.70 -36.74 32.56
C GLU A 535 15.27 -35.48 31.89
N ILE A 536 15.20 -35.43 30.56
CA ILE A 536 15.64 -34.28 29.75
C ILE A 536 14.40 -33.46 29.38
N VAL A 537 14.35 -32.22 29.85
CA VAL A 537 13.29 -31.28 29.53
C VAL A 537 13.75 -30.41 28.36
N VAL A 538 12.91 -30.34 27.33
CA VAL A 538 13.12 -29.44 26.20
C VAL A 538 12.03 -28.37 26.22
N SER A 539 12.39 -27.11 26.06
CA SER A 539 11.44 -26.01 26.13
C SER A 539 11.83 -24.85 25.24
N VAL A 540 10.86 -24.00 24.94
CA VAL A 540 11.10 -22.74 24.22
C VAL A 540 11.25 -21.61 25.22
N ARG A 541 12.38 -20.90 25.17
CA ARG A 541 12.69 -19.75 26.03
C ARG A 541 11.75 -18.58 25.78
N ASP A 542 11.68 -18.12 24.53
CA ASP A 542 10.89 -16.96 24.16
C ASP A 542 10.00 -17.22 22.93
N ARG A 543 8.70 -17.41 23.17
CA ARG A 543 7.70 -17.63 22.10
C ARG A 543 7.31 -16.34 21.37
N MET A 544 7.65 -15.18 21.90
CA MET A 544 7.46 -13.89 21.24
C MET A 544 8.59 -13.64 20.26
N GLU A 545 9.83 -13.95 20.62
CA GLU A 545 10.97 -13.85 19.71
C GLU A 545 10.80 -14.74 18.47
N ILE A 546 10.32 -15.98 18.66
CA ILE A 546 9.97 -16.85 17.51
C ILE A 546 8.89 -16.23 16.63
N ARG A 547 7.92 -15.52 17.22
CA ARG A 547 6.93 -14.81 16.40
C ARG A 547 7.60 -13.69 15.60
N SER A 548 8.50 -12.93 16.21
CA SER A 548 9.26 -11.87 15.55
C SER A 548 10.07 -12.42 14.38
N HIS A 549 10.69 -13.61 14.51
CA HIS A 549 11.35 -14.29 13.39
C HIS A 549 10.37 -14.69 12.28
N VAL A 550 9.19 -15.23 12.63
CA VAL A 550 8.13 -15.54 11.64
C VAL A 550 7.67 -14.27 10.91
N GLU A 551 7.45 -13.18 11.65
CA GLU A 551 7.07 -11.90 11.04
C GLU A 551 8.17 -11.38 10.11
N ARG A 552 9.44 -11.42 10.53
CA ARG A 552 10.61 -11.06 9.71
C ARG A 552 10.67 -11.88 8.43
N GLN A 553 10.55 -13.20 8.53
CA GLN A 553 10.54 -14.09 7.36
C GLN A 553 9.39 -13.77 6.40
N LEU A 554 8.20 -13.44 6.92
CA LEU A 554 7.08 -13.04 6.06
C LEU A 554 7.37 -11.72 5.33
N PHE A 555 8.08 -10.76 5.93
CA PHE A 555 8.55 -9.57 5.20
C PHE A 555 9.53 -9.92 4.10
N ASP A 556 10.53 -10.75 4.38
CA ASP A 556 11.55 -11.16 3.40
C ASP A 556 10.92 -11.91 2.21
N MET A 557 9.79 -12.58 2.45
CA MET A 557 8.95 -13.23 1.43
C MET A 557 7.93 -12.29 0.77
N GLY A 558 7.92 -11.00 1.07
CA GLY A 558 6.97 -10.02 0.50
C GLY A 558 5.54 -10.15 0.99
N GLU A 559 5.31 -10.92 2.05
CA GLU A 559 4.01 -11.15 2.69
C GLU A 559 3.79 -10.18 3.87
N ALA A 560 4.33 -8.95 3.79
CA ALA A 560 4.20 -7.96 4.87
C ALA A 560 2.74 -7.64 5.18
N GLU A 561 1.85 -7.71 4.20
CA GLU A 561 0.42 -7.44 4.37
C GLU A 561 -0.15 -8.32 5.50
N VAL A 562 0.24 -9.60 5.57
CA VAL A 562 -0.16 -10.50 6.66
C VAL A 562 0.32 -9.97 8.00
N VAL A 563 1.56 -9.49 8.07
CA VAL A 563 2.13 -8.96 9.32
C VAL A 563 1.48 -7.64 9.74
N VAL A 564 1.25 -6.73 8.78
CA VAL A 564 0.57 -5.45 8.97
C VAL A 564 -0.82 -5.69 9.52
N LYS A 565 -1.65 -6.49 8.83
CA LYS A 565 -3.03 -6.79 9.25
C LYS A 565 -3.08 -7.53 10.59
N ALA A 566 -2.11 -8.41 10.88
CA ALA A 566 -2.06 -9.11 12.16
C ALA A 566 -1.79 -8.16 13.35
N ASN A 567 -1.06 -7.09 13.13
CA ASN A 567 -0.63 -6.18 14.19
C ASN A 567 -1.49 -4.91 14.29
N LYS A 568 -2.24 -4.56 13.23
CA LYS A 568 -3.11 -3.38 13.11
C LYS A 568 -3.91 -3.11 14.39
N TRP A 569 -4.64 -4.11 14.89
CA TRP A 569 -5.48 -3.97 16.08
C TRP A 569 -4.73 -3.47 17.33
N LYS A 570 -3.50 -3.95 17.54
CA LYS A 570 -2.70 -3.62 18.72
C LYS A 570 -2.15 -2.19 18.61
N ASP A 571 -1.77 -1.79 17.41
CA ASP A 571 -1.20 -0.47 17.19
C ASP A 571 -2.26 0.61 17.31
N HIS A 572 -3.43 0.41 16.71
CA HIS A 572 -4.55 1.33 16.88
C HIS A 572 -5.03 1.37 18.34
N LEU A 573 -5.09 0.23 19.03
CA LEU A 573 -5.47 0.21 20.44
C LEU A 573 -4.48 1.00 21.29
N ALA A 574 -3.17 0.83 21.07
CA ALA A 574 -2.14 1.57 21.79
C ALA A 574 -2.26 3.08 21.53
N ARG A 575 -2.45 3.47 20.26
CA ARG A 575 -2.69 4.87 19.87
C ARG A 575 -3.91 5.45 20.59
N GLU A 576 -5.03 4.73 20.61
CA GLU A 576 -6.25 5.23 21.23
C GLU A 576 -6.18 5.33 22.76
N ILE A 577 -5.51 4.39 23.43
CA ILE A 577 -5.23 4.48 24.86
C ILE A 577 -4.39 5.72 25.15
N GLU A 578 -3.32 5.95 24.39
CA GLU A 578 -2.44 7.11 24.54
C GLU A 578 -3.17 8.43 24.25
N ARG A 579 -3.96 8.48 23.18
CA ARG A 579 -4.75 9.65 22.77
C ARG A 579 -5.75 10.07 23.85
N ARG A 580 -6.40 9.09 24.49
CA ARG A 580 -7.41 9.34 25.53
C ARG A 580 -6.78 9.52 26.92
N GLY A 581 -5.54 9.08 27.11
CA GLY A 581 -4.86 9.11 28.40
C GLY A 581 -5.48 8.14 29.42
N ASP A 582 -6.14 7.08 28.94
CA ASP A 582 -6.86 6.13 29.79
C ASP A 582 -5.88 5.34 30.67
N THR A 583 -6.18 5.26 31.97
CA THR A 583 -5.50 4.35 32.90
C THR A 583 -5.95 2.90 32.69
N PHE A 584 -5.22 1.93 33.27
CA PHE A 584 -5.59 0.52 33.20
C PHE A 584 -7.03 0.24 33.69
N GLU A 585 -7.47 0.89 34.76
CA GLU A 585 -8.82 0.69 35.31
C GLU A 585 -9.90 1.28 34.39
N GLU A 586 -9.65 2.44 33.78
CA GLU A 586 -10.55 3.06 32.81
C GLU A 586 -10.65 2.22 31.52
N PHE A 587 -9.51 1.69 31.05
CA PHE A 587 -9.46 0.73 29.95
C PHE A 587 -10.31 -0.51 30.22
N LYS A 588 -10.14 -1.12 31.40
CA LYS A 588 -10.91 -2.31 31.81
C LYS A 588 -12.39 -1.99 31.86
N GLN A 589 -12.77 -0.89 32.50
CA GLN A 589 -14.16 -0.48 32.65
C GLN A 589 -14.84 -0.28 31.29
N ARG A 590 -14.15 0.35 30.32
CA ARG A 590 -14.72 0.59 29.00
C ARG A 590 -14.94 -0.70 28.21
N ILE A 591 -13.98 -1.62 28.27
CA ILE A 591 -14.15 -2.93 27.62
C ILE A 591 -15.28 -3.73 28.28
N GLU A 592 -15.46 -3.65 29.61
CA GLU A 592 -16.59 -4.31 30.27
C GLU A 592 -17.96 -3.71 29.90
N GLN A 593 -17.99 -2.46 29.44
CA GLN A 593 -19.23 -1.79 28.97
C GLN A 593 -19.71 -2.28 27.61
N THR A 594 -18.86 -2.91 26.78
CA THR A 594 -19.27 -3.47 25.48
C THR A 594 -20.00 -4.82 25.58
N GLY A 595 -20.15 -5.34 26.81
CA GLY A 595 -20.86 -6.59 27.06
C GLY A 595 -20.01 -7.84 26.91
N ILE A 596 -18.67 -7.71 26.83
CA ILE A 596 -17.77 -8.85 26.90
C ILE A 596 -17.97 -9.63 28.21
N GLU A 597 -17.91 -10.96 28.14
CA GLU A 597 -17.86 -11.76 29.36
C GLU A 597 -16.65 -11.37 30.22
N PRO A 598 -16.81 -11.15 31.54
CA PRO A 598 -15.73 -10.75 32.41
C PRO A 598 -14.52 -11.66 32.28
N LYS A 599 -13.37 -11.08 31.91
CA LYS A 599 -12.08 -11.77 31.86
C LYS A 599 -11.31 -11.51 33.15
N GLY A 600 -10.35 -12.38 33.48
CA GLY A 600 -9.46 -12.12 34.61
C GLY A 600 -8.54 -10.92 34.32
N ASP A 601 -8.16 -10.16 35.35
CA ASP A 601 -7.33 -8.95 35.23
C ASP A 601 -6.06 -9.14 34.38
N GLY A 602 -5.46 -10.34 34.42
CA GLY A 602 -4.30 -10.66 33.59
C GLY A 602 -4.58 -10.57 32.07
N ALA A 603 -5.79 -10.90 31.62
CA ALA A 603 -6.17 -10.77 30.21
C ALA A 603 -6.25 -9.29 29.79
N TYR A 604 -6.91 -8.45 30.59
CA TYR A 604 -6.99 -7.02 30.33
C TYR A 604 -5.62 -6.36 30.39
N ARG A 605 -4.78 -6.70 31.37
CA ARG A 605 -3.40 -6.18 31.45
C ARG A 605 -2.59 -6.54 30.21
N ASN A 606 -2.77 -7.76 29.72
CA ASN A 606 -2.07 -8.20 28.53
C ASN A 606 -2.52 -7.46 27.26
N TRP A 607 -3.79 -7.07 27.17
CA TRP A 607 -4.29 -6.22 26.09
C TRP A 607 -3.77 -4.79 26.23
N TYR A 608 -3.90 -4.21 27.42
CA TYR A 608 -3.50 -2.83 27.73
C TYR A 608 -2.01 -2.58 27.50
N HIS A 609 -1.14 -3.51 27.90
CA HIS A 609 0.30 -3.43 27.67
C HIS A 609 0.74 -4.03 26.31
N GLY A 610 -0.19 -4.53 25.51
CA GLY A 610 0.10 -5.20 24.25
C GLY A 610 0.99 -6.45 24.38
N THR A 611 1.07 -7.09 25.53
CA THR A 611 1.96 -8.24 25.75
C THR A 611 1.49 -9.51 25.04
N ILE A 612 0.22 -9.57 24.63
CA ILE A 612 -0.27 -10.63 23.77
C ILE A 612 -0.41 -10.16 22.33
N THR A 613 -0.24 -11.12 21.42
CA THR A 613 -0.27 -10.91 19.98
C THR A 613 -1.65 -11.06 19.37
N MET A 614 -2.55 -11.77 20.05
CA MET A 614 -3.92 -11.98 19.59
C MET A 614 -4.81 -12.36 20.79
N PRO A 615 -6.03 -11.80 20.89
CA PRO A 615 -7.05 -12.31 21.81
C PRO A 615 -7.37 -13.79 21.52
N LYS A 616 -7.77 -14.55 22.55
CA LYS A 616 -8.05 -15.99 22.39
C LYS A 616 -9.30 -16.29 21.55
N ALA A 617 -10.22 -15.34 21.50
CA ALA A 617 -11.49 -15.45 20.79
C ALA A 617 -11.68 -14.23 19.89
N ARG A 618 -12.35 -14.45 18.77
CA ARG A 618 -12.66 -13.40 17.79
C ARG A 618 -13.55 -12.32 18.42
N ASP A 619 -14.53 -12.73 19.20
CA ASP A 619 -15.44 -11.80 19.88
C ASP A 619 -14.67 -10.85 20.81
N SER A 620 -13.60 -11.34 21.44
CA SER A 620 -12.75 -10.46 22.26
C SER A 620 -12.05 -9.38 21.43
N LEU A 621 -11.65 -9.67 20.19
CA LEU A 621 -11.12 -8.66 19.28
C LEU A 621 -12.20 -7.65 18.88
N TYR A 622 -13.39 -8.12 18.52
CA TYR A 622 -14.54 -7.27 18.18
C TYR A 622 -14.92 -6.31 19.32
N TYR A 623 -15.00 -6.81 20.56
CA TYR A 623 -15.34 -5.95 21.70
C TYR A 623 -14.24 -4.95 22.05
N ILE A 624 -12.97 -5.26 21.77
CA ILE A 624 -11.87 -4.30 21.89
C ILE A 624 -12.01 -3.19 20.84
N THR A 625 -12.33 -3.56 19.58
CA THR A 625 -12.52 -2.58 18.51
C THR A 625 -13.73 -1.68 18.80
N GLU A 626 -14.82 -2.24 19.29
CA GLU A 626 -16.02 -1.48 19.70
C GLU A 626 -15.75 -0.55 20.89
N ALA A 627 -14.99 -1.00 21.89
CA ALA A 627 -14.71 -0.20 23.09
C ALA A 627 -13.86 1.04 22.80
N TYR A 628 -13.02 0.99 21.78
CA TYR A 628 -12.05 2.05 21.48
C TYR A 628 -12.28 2.72 20.13
N ASP A 629 -13.41 2.44 19.47
CA ASP A 629 -13.78 2.97 18.16
C ASP A 629 -12.68 2.74 17.10
N LEU A 630 -12.19 1.49 17.03
CA LEU A 630 -11.14 1.11 16.08
C LEU A 630 -11.75 0.80 14.70
N ASP A 631 -12.33 1.81 14.05
CA ASP A 631 -13.12 1.68 12.81
C ASP A 631 -12.36 0.94 11.70
N GLU A 632 -11.09 1.27 11.50
CA GLU A 632 -10.18 0.64 10.54
C GLU A 632 -10.00 -0.86 10.78
N VAL A 633 -9.87 -1.26 12.04
CA VAL A 633 -9.72 -2.68 12.43
C VAL A 633 -11.06 -3.40 12.33
N GLN A 634 -12.15 -2.71 12.65
CA GLN A 634 -13.50 -3.26 12.61
C GLN A 634 -13.96 -3.55 11.18
N GLY A 635 -13.66 -2.65 10.23
CA GLY A 635 -13.92 -2.87 8.80
C GLY A 635 -13.17 -4.08 8.23
N GLU A 636 -11.97 -4.36 8.75
CA GLU A 636 -11.10 -5.45 8.32
C GLU A 636 -10.98 -6.60 9.35
N LEU A 637 -11.96 -6.75 10.24
CA LEU A 637 -11.86 -7.64 11.41
C LEU A 637 -11.48 -9.08 11.03
N GLU A 638 -12.09 -9.61 9.96
CA GLU A 638 -11.83 -10.97 9.47
C GLU A 638 -10.44 -11.13 8.91
N VAL A 639 -9.92 -10.10 8.22
CA VAL A 639 -8.59 -10.09 7.64
C VAL A 639 -7.55 -10.06 8.76
N CYS A 640 -7.71 -9.15 9.72
CA CYS A 640 -6.85 -9.04 10.91
C CYS A 640 -6.85 -10.34 11.75
N TRP A 641 -8.02 -10.95 11.92
CA TRP A 641 -8.17 -12.22 12.64
C TRP A 641 -7.49 -13.38 11.90
N THR A 642 -7.69 -13.48 10.60
CA THR A 642 -7.10 -14.55 9.78
C THR A 642 -5.58 -14.45 9.76
N ALA A 643 -5.04 -13.25 9.53
CA ALA A 643 -3.60 -13.00 9.53
C ALA A 643 -2.91 -13.44 10.83
N ASN A 644 -3.50 -13.10 11.98
CA ASN A 644 -3.00 -13.55 13.28
C ASN A 644 -3.03 -15.07 13.46
N ARG A 645 -4.08 -15.74 12.96
CA ARG A 645 -4.16 -17.20 13.03
C ARG A 645 -3.08 -17.83 12.18
N THR A 646 -2.78 -17.26 11.01
CA THR A 646 -1.73 -17.78 10.14
C THR A 646 -0.36 -17.67 10.81
N ILE A 647 0.03 -16.48 11.27
CA ILE A 647 1.31 -16.29 11.98
C ILE A 647 1.41 -17.25 13.17
N ARG A 648 0.30 -17.46 13.90
CA ARG A 648 0.26 -18.41 15.01
C ARG A 648 0.45 -19.86 14.57
N ARG A 649 -0.07 -20.28 13.41
CA ARG A 649 0.12 -21.64 12.86
C ARG A 649 1.57 -21.86 12.47
N VAL A 650 2.15 -20.96 11.65
CA VAL A 650 3.55 -21.03 11.23
C VAL A 650 4.47 -21.08 12.44
N LYS A 651 4.26 -20.19 13.41
CA LYS A 651 5.03 -20.18 14.67
C LYS A 651 4.94 -21.49 15.44
N ASN A 652 3.74 -22.06 15.58
CA ASN A 652 3.58 -23.31 16.32
C ASN A 652 4.20 -24.51 15.57
N ALA A 653 4.12 -24.52 14.23
CA ALA A 653 4.76 -25.52 13.40
C ALA A 653 6.29 -25.43 13.52
N LEU A 654 6.85 -24.21 13.44
CA LEU A 654 8.27 -23.92 13.69
C LEU A 654 8.73 -24.41 15.06
N ILE A 655 7.99 -24.08 16.12
CA ILE A 655 8.27 -24.56 17.48
C ILE A 655 8.31 -26.09 17.53
N ASN A 656 7.31 -26.75 16.96
CA ASN A 656 7.24 -28.22 16.99
C ASN A 656 8.44 -28.84 16.26
N LYS A 657 8.80 -28.33 15.08
CA LYS A 657 9.95 -28.82 14.32
C LYS A 657 11.28 -28.60 15.02
N TRP A 658 11.48 -27.44 15.63
CA TRP A 658 12.68 -27.19 16.42
C TRP A 658 12.78 -28.10 17.65
N LEU A 659 11.65 -28.39 18.31
CA LEU A 659 11.62 -29.36 19.40
C LEU A 659 11.87 -30.80 18.90
N ASP A 660 11.40 -31.17 17.70
CA ASP A 660 11.66 -32.47 17.07
C ASP A 660 13.14 -32.59 16.67
N GLN A 661 13.75 -31.52 16.17
CA GLN A 661 15.17 -31.47 15.85
C GLN A 661 16.04 -31.57 17.11
N ALA A 662 15.69 -30.85 18.19
CA ALA A 662 16.38 -30.98 19.47
C ALA A 662 16.30 -32.42 20.02
N GLN A 663 15.18 -33.10 19.83
CA GLN A 663 15.05 -34.53 20.14
C GLN A 663 15.98 -35.39 19.26
N ALA A 664 16.01 -35.16 17.94
CA ALA A 664 16.86 -35.92 17.03
C ALA A 664 18.37 -35.74 17.34
N ASP A 665 18.77 -34.52 17.67
CA ASP A 665 20.14 -34.16 18.08
C ASP A 665 20.53 -34.91 19.36
N LEU A 666 19.63 -34.96 20.36
CA LEU A 666 19.83 -35.75 21.59
C LEU A 666 19.96 -37.25 21.34
N LEU A 667 19.24 -37.79 20.34
CA LEU A 667 19.30 -39.20 19.95
C LEU A 667 20.47 -39.51 19.00
N SER A 668 21.29 -38.50 18.62
CA SER A 668 22.38 -38.64 17.64
C SER A 668 21.94 -39.27 16.31
N LYS A 669 20.69 -39.02 15.89
CA LYS A 669 20.16 -39.49 14.60
C LYS A 669 20.34 -38.38 13.56
N ALA A 670 20.66 -38.76 12.33
CA ALA A 670 20.51 -37.84 11.21
C ALA A 670 19.03 -37.43 11.15
N ALA A 671 18.75 -36.18 11.49
CA ALA A 671 17.40 -35.64 11.50
C ALA A 671 16.87 -35.65 10.06
N ASP A 672 16.04 -36.63 9.71
CA ASP A 672 15.13 -36.53 8.56
C ASP A 672 13.89 -35.72 9.00
N VAL A 673 14.16 -34.55 9.59
CA VAL A 673 13.13 -33.59 9.96
C VAL A 673 12.80 -32.88 8.66
N ASP A 674 11.56 -33.05 8.20
CA ASP A 674 11.05 -32.31 7.05
C ASP A 674 11.38 -30.83 7.24
N ASP A 675 11.95 -30.20 6.21
CA ASP A 675 12.37 -28.81 6.25
C ASP A 675 11.15 -27.89 6.03
N LEU A 676 10.14 -28.33 5.29
CA LEU A 676 9.00 -27.51 4.84
C LEU A 676 7.93 -27.25 5.92
N ILE A 677 7.74 -26.01 6.34
CA ILE A 677 6.79 -25.62 7.38
C ILE A 677 5.37 -25.51 6.80
N ASP A 678 4.47 -26.39 7.28
CA ASP A 678 3.05 -26.34 6.94
C ASP A 678 2.44 -24.95 7.22
N ASN A 679 1.82 -24.37 6.19
CA ASN A 679 1.14 -23.08 6.27
C ASN A 679 -0.06 -23.01 5.30
N ASP A 680 -0.93 -22.03 5.53
CA ASP A 680 -2.22 -21.90 4.82
C ASP A 680 -2.10 -21.20 3.44
N PHE A 681 -0.90 -20.73 3.07
CA PHE A 681 -0.68 -19.86 1.92
C PHE A 681 0.15 -20.52 0.82
N ASP A 682 0.41 -21.84 0.93
CA ASP A 682 1.32 -22.58 0.05
C ASP A 682 2.71 -21.91 -0.06
N LEU A 683 3.13 -21.19 0.99
CA LEU A 683 4.44 -20.53 1.05
C LEU A 683 5.53 -21.59 1.27
N ASP A 684 6.64 -21.50 0.53
CA ASP A 684 7.82 -22.35 0.75
C ASP A 684 8.64 -21.80 1.91
N ILE A 685 8.12 -21.95 3.14
CA ILE A 685 8.81 -21.58 4.38
C ILE A 685 9.58 -22.79 4.88
N ARG A 686 10.88 -22.66 5.12
CA ARG A 686 11.73 -23.76 5.55
C ARG A 686 12.30 -23.56 6.95
N LEU A 687 12.66 -24.65 7.61
CA LEU A 687 13.31 -24.60 8.92
C LEU A 687 14.65 -23.87 8.83
N SER A 688 15.35 -24.02 7.70
CA SER A 688 16.62 -23.35 7.39
C SER A 688 16.55 -21.84 7.32
N ASP A 689 15.34 -21.28 7.15
CA ASP A 689 15.16 -19.84 7.01
C ASP A 689 15.21 -19.12 8.37
N PHE A 690 15.17 -19.87 9.48
CA PHE A 690 15.10 -19.32 10.83
C PHE A 690 16.39 -19.56 11.63
N GLU A 691 16.86 -18.50 12.28
CA GLU A 691 17.89 -18.58 13.30
C GLU A 691 17.31 -19.19 14.60
N LYS A 692 18.08 -20.07 15.24
CA LYS A 692 17.69 -20.72 16.52
C LYS A 692 18.10 -19.92 17.75
N VAL A 693 18.71 -18.77 17.55
CA VAL A 693 19.20 -17.88 18.60
C VAL A 693 18.44 -16.56 18.52
N ASP A 694 18.38 -15.84 19.63
CA ASP A 694 17.88 -14.46 19.63
C ASP A 694 18.94 -13.46 19.14
N ASP A 695 18.55 -12.18 19.09
CA ASP A 695 19.44 -11.07 18.74
C ASP A 695 20.66 -10.91 19.68
N GLU A 696 20.66 -11.55 20.87
CA GLU A 696 21.76 -11.58 21.85
C GLU A 696 22.66 -12.83 21.68
N GLY A 697 22.30 -13.74 20.78
CA GLY A 697 23.03 -14.99 20.51
C GLY A 697 22.67 -16.14 21.44
N GLU A 698 21.61 -16.02 22.23
CA GLU A 698 21.15 -17.04 23.18
C GLU A 698 20.14 -17.99 22.54
N ASP A 699 20.26 -19.30 22.83
CA ASP A 699 19.39 -20.32 22.23
C ASP A 699 17.91 -20.11 22.58
N LEU A 700 17.04 -20.21 21.58
CA LEU A 700 15.58 -20.12 21.75
C LEU A 700 14.98 -21.45 22.23
N VAL A 701 15.66 -22.56 21.96
CA VAL A 701 15.30 -23.89 22.44
C VAL A 701 16.28 -24.33 23.49
N LEU A 702 15.78 -24.50 24.71
CA LEU A 702 16.56 -24.87 25.86
C LEU A 702 16.41 -26.36 26.15
N VAL A 703 17.54 -27.02 26.40
CA VAL A 703 17.61 -28.45 26.72
C VAL A 703 18.32 -28.61 28.06
N HIS A 704 17.59 -29.06 29.08
CA HIS A 704 18.12 -29.21 30.44
C HIS A 704 17.86 -30.62 30.96
N GLN A 705 18.92 -31.31 31.39
CA GLN A 705 18.78 -32.56 32.12
C GLN A 705 18.51 -32.28 33.61
N ILE A 706 17.39 -32.80 34.13
CA ILE A 706 16.97 -32.52 35.50
C ILE A 706 17.86 -33.26 36.50
N LYS A 707 18.39 -32.51 37.46
CA LYS A 707 19.25 -33.01 38.55
C LYS A 707 18.50 -33.10 39.88
N GLU A 708 17.66 -32.12 40.19
CA GLU A 708 16.97 -32.00 41.47
C GLU A 708 15.55 -31.45 41.24
N ILE A 709 14.58 -31.96 42.00
CA ILE A 709 13.19 -31.49 41.97
C ILE A 709 12.78 -31.07 43.38
N ARG A 710 12.29 -29.83 43.53
CA ARG A 710 11.77 -29.30 44.80
C ARG A 710 10.27 -29.11 44.73
N HIS A 711 9.58 -29.61 45.74
CA HIS A 711 8.13 -29.54 45.84
C HIS A 711 7.70 -28.52 46.90
N GLY A 712 6.52 -27.92 46.69
CA GLY A 712 5.93 -27.00 47.67
C GLY A 712 6.67 -25.67 47.78
N VAL A 713 7.39 -25.26 46.73
CA VAL A 713 8.18 -24.04 46.71
C VAL A 713 7.25 -22.85 46.54
N THR A 714 7.53 -21.79 47.28
CA THR A 714 6.91 -20.48 47.11
C THR A 714 7.81 -19.66 46.21
N VAL A 715 7.29 -19.25 45.06
CA VAL A 715 8.05 -18.42 44.09
C VAL A 715 7.23 -17.21 43.67
N PRO A 716 7.88 -16.08 43.33
CA PRO A 716 7.17 -14.94 42.78
C PRO A 716 6.46 -15.34 41.47
N HIS A 717 5.30 -14.76 41.19
CA HIS A 717 4.54 -15.09 39.99
C HIS A 717 5.35 -14.95 38.68
N SER A 718 6.29 -14.00 38.63
CA SER A 718 7.20 -13.80 37.50
C SER A 718 8.22 -14.93 37.28
N TYR A 719 8.33 -15.89 38.20
CA TYR A 719 9.23 -17.04 38.11
C TYR A 719 8.56 -18.25 37.44
N LEU A 720 7.25 -18.20 37.22
CA LEU A 720 6.49 -19.34 36.71
C LEU A 720 6.73 -19.57 35.22
N GLY A 721 7.21 -20.75 34.87
CA GLY A 721 7.32 -21.25 33.49
C GLY A 721 8.51 -20.73 32.69
N THR A 722 9.47 -20.06 33.33
CA THR A 722 10.67 -19.53 32.68
C THR A 722 11.93 -20.13 33.30
N TRP A 723 12.86 -20.57 32.46
CA TRP A 723 14.19 -20.98 32.89
C TRP A 723 15.04 -19.79 33.28
N ARG A 724 15.72 -19.88 34.42
CA ARG A 724 16.55 -18.83 34.98
C ARG A 724 17.98 -19.30 35.12
N THR A 725 18.90 -18.37 34.89
CA THR A 725 20.33 -18.57 35.07
C THR A 725 20.68 -18.92 36.53
N PRO A 726 21.79 -19.65 36.76
CA PRO A 726 22.18 -20.17 38.08
C PRO A 726 22.34 -19.16 39.21
#